data_AF-A0A9D9IHE5-F1
#
_entry.id   AF-A0A9D9IHE5-F1
#
_cell.length_a   1.000
_cell.length_b   1.000
_cell.length_c   1.000
_cell.angle_alpha   90.00
_cell.angle_beta   90.00
_cell.angle_gamma   90.00
#
_symmetry.space_group_name_H-M   'P 1'
#
loop_
_entity.id
_entity.type
_entity.pdbx_description
1 polymer ?
#
loop_
_entity_poly.entity_id
_entity_poly.type
_entity_poly.pdbx_seq_one_letter_code
_entity_poly.pdbx_strand_id
1 'polypeptide(L)'
;MNKSEYIIVNQGEHAVGLQDKDGREILPCIYDEILDYDDDGYIRFIKDGIIGTIDLKGDRVIPLSDGITHLGVFHGGTARACKDGKWGLVDEYGNEVTKFEYKKINAHYNNGYIATRLDDVKGFLNEYGDFTIFRKQPVAKYIYIATYRHDVAPATTPDGKWVFIDRDKKRINDYEYWSMDHVLRNGIYYVAKGPHEYGIAGYDGKPIIDEWYEYPIKFERGFAQCQKKHHDKDGNEVTLPTGQPRYEYGILRPDGTYLFPLAYSSLHWNDFDKKDCWFAEDDNMCYLLFPDGTRRIYEKHRADRESNILPFIPESEYKNDITEKQLKDWYLPETIAVKHYELFDKNKFLRTLDGWTGNWFDPLKLYYRDTDAPIDIKKTYKKGRLIRAGHFLDTTQALLRPVQKTRFLIASKGLMSVKYCNEINGSRYSPLPFKGNIIHCNAVFLVMDVITYAGINQILLLQIPYGAYRLALKQGIDLSKTKAVAGHINLKKYALFDLQSKLSMPPHGHSLSEEWITAMHQPIGLDDDMKPVDMTPDMYYPEEYHVAKGFNDCDSDWQENFFMKTQNNTLQIVVGDITRLHVDAIVNAANSTLLGGGGVDGAIHRAAGPGLLEECRTLGGCPTGESKMTSAYNLPCRKVIHTVGPIWNGGSHGESELLASCYDTAMKLAEDNSLKSIAFPCISTGVYRYPKQEAAEIALKTIFGHLRSGAYKGDVIICCFTRQDAEIYEELLKTV
;
A
#
# COMPACT_ATOMS: atom_id res chain seq x y z
N MET A 1 27.23 28.17 37.81
CA MET A 1 27.00 28.86 39.08
C MET A 1 28.15 29.83 39.25
N ASN A 2 27.92 31.13 38.99
CA ASN A 2 28.88 32.19 39.30
C ASN A 2 29.15 32.14 40.81
N LYS A 3 30.41 32.26 41.24
CA LYS A 3 30.68 32.31 42.68
C LYS A 3 31.46 33.50 43.17
N SER A 4 32.16 34.20 42.29
CA SER A 4 32.86 35.38 42.73
C SER A 4 31.99 36.60 42.43
N GLU A 5 31.35 37.15 43.46
CA GLU A 5 30.52 38.36 43.42
C GLU A 5 31.33 39.64 43.10
N TYR A 6 32.45 39.51 42.38
CA TYR A 6 33.42 40.57 42.06
C TYR A 6 33.65 40.65 40.55
N ILE A 7 33.86 41.87 40.07
CA ILE A 7 34.04 42.25 38.68
C ILE A 7 35.38 42.95 38.54
N ILE A 8 36.22 42.49 37.60
CA ILE A 8 37.46 43.19 37.24
C ILE A 8 37.09 44.43 36.45
N VAL A 9 37.63 45.57 36.87
CA VAL A 9 37.37 46.88 36.25
C VAL A 9 38.67 47.41 35.66
N ASN A 10 38.61 47.88 34.42
CA ASN A 10 39.76 48.42 33.71
C ASN A 10 39.57 49.93 33.52
N GLN A 11 40.58 50.72 33.88
CA GLN A 11 40.67 52.15 33.53
C GLN A 11 41.84 52.36 32.58
N GLY A 12 41.54 52.50 31.29
CA GLY A 12 42.55 52.58 30.23
C GLY A 12 43.15 51.22 29.86
N GLU A 13 44.27 51.21 29.13
CA GLU A 13 44.84 49.97 28.56
C GLU A 13 45.72 49.16 29.52
N HIS A 14 46.19 49.76 30.63
CA HIS A 14 47.23 49.15 31.48
C HIS A 14 47.00 49.27 32.99
N ALA A 15 45.79 49.64 33.42
CA ALA A 15 45.49 49.74 34.84
C ALA A 15 44.18 49.03 35.16
N VAL A 16 44.29 47.97 35.96
CA VAL A 16 43.19 47.08 36.33
C VAL A 16 42.97 47.09 37.84
N GLY A 17 41.71 46.95 38.24
CA GLY A 17 41.25 46.92 39.63
C GLY A 17 40.08 45.96 39.79
N LEU A 18 39.52 45.89 41.00
CA LEU A 18 38.48 44.92 41.35
C LEU A 18 37.35 45.61 42.13
N GLN A 19 36.10 45.35 41.75
CA GLN A 19 34.92 45.87 42.45
C GLN A 19 33.97 44.73 42.81
N ASP A 20 33.13 44.93 43.83
CA ASP A 20 32.04 44.00 44.14
C ASP A 20 30.81 44.22 43.25
N LYS A 21 29.83 43.31 43.34
CA LYS A 21 28.58 43.35 42.57
C LYS A 21 27.73 44.61 42.81
N ASP A 22 27.93 45.31 43.94
CA ASP A 22 27.22 46.54 44.30
C ASP A 22 28.00 47.80 43.83
N GLY A 23 29.13 47.60 43.14
CA GLY A 23 29.97 48.65 42.57
C GLY A 23 30.92 49.31 43.56
N ARG A 24 31.15 48.71 44.74
CA ARG A 24 32.15 49.22 45.70
C ARG A 24 33.53 48.75 45.30
N GLU A 25 34.50 49.65 45.40
CA GLU A 25 35.89 49.36 45.08
C GLU A 25 36.54 48.49 46.15
N ILE A 26 37.07 47.34 45.71
CA ILE A 26 37.80 46.38 46.53
C ILE A 26 39.30 46.55 46.29
N LEU A 27 39.71 46.72 45.04
CA LEU A 27 41.06 47.13 44.67
C LEU A 27 41.01 48.30 43.68
N PRO A 28 41.79 49.37 43.94
CA PRO A 28 41.88 50.48 43.01
C PRO A 28 42.53 50.03 41.69
N CYS A 29 42.14 50.67 40.58
CA CYS A 29 42.67 50.38 39.24
C CYS A 29 44.11 50.93 39.08
N ILE A 30 45.08 50.32 39.75
CA ILE A 30 46.50 50.73 39.76
C ILE A 30 47.46 49.55 39.53
N TYR A 31 46.94 48.38 39.18
CA TYR A 31 47.70 47.15 38.96
C TYR A 31 47.82 46.87 37.46
N ASP A 32 48.89 46.20 37.04
CA ASP A 32 49.11 45.89 35.62
C ASP A 32 48.18 44.76 35.18
N GLU A 33 48.02 43.74 36.02
CA GLU A 33 47.14 42.59 35.78
C GLU A 33 46.62 41.98 37.09
N ILE A 34 45.38 41.48 37.09
CA ILE A 34 44.85 40.60 38.13
C ILE A 34 44.73 39.21 37.53
N LEU A 35 45.51 38.27 38.04
CA LEU A 35 45.67 36.93 37.46
C LEU A 35 44.50 36.02 37.82
N ASP A 36 44.19 35.96 39.12
CA ASP A 36 43.02 35.32 39.67
C ASP A 36 42.78 35.75 41.11
N TYR A 37 41.62 35.38 41.62
CA TYR A 37 41.20 35.57 43.00
C TYR A 37 40.33 34.36 43.35
N ASP A 38 40.50 33.81 44.55
CA ASP A 38 39.86 32.56 44.96
C ASP A 38 38.92 32.71 46.16
N ASP A 39 38.10 31.69 46.38
CA ASP A 39 37.07 31.66 47.42
C ASP A 39 37.65 31.62 48.86
N ASP A 40 38.97 31.45 49.00
CA ASP A 40 39.66 31.29 50.29
C ASP A 40 40.24 32.60 50.85
N GLY A 41 40.08 33.73 50.15
CA GLY A 41 40.31 35.04 50.74
C GLY A 41 41.35 35.93 50.07
N TYR A 42 41.92 35.56 48.92
CA TYR A 42 43.08 36.26 48.35
C TYR A 42 42.98 36.57 46.85
N ILE A 43 43.68 37.63 46.43
CA ILE A 43 43.77 38.14 45.06
C ILE A 43 45.24 38.13 44.63
N ARG A 44 45.54 37.54 43.48
CA ARG A 44 46.87 37.54 42.87
C ARG A 44 46.93 38.54 41.73
N PHE A 45 47.99 39.36 41.74
CA PHE A 45 48.15 40.46 40.80
C PHE A 45 49.61 40.61 40.35
N ILE A 46 49.80 41.39 39.30
CA ILE A 46 51.10 41.88 38.84
C ILE A 46 51.11 43.40 38.96
N LYS A 47 52.18 43.93 39.56
CA LYS A 47 52.46 45.36 39.60
C LYS A 47 53.94 45.62 39.42
N ASP A 48 54.28 46.45 38.46
CA ASP A 48 55.65 46.76 38.04
C ASP A 48 56.46 45.49 37.72
N GLY A 49 55.80 44.48 37.13
CA GLY A 49 56.38 43.18 36.79
C GLY A 49 56.63 42.24 37.97
N ILE A 50 56.23 42.61 39.18
CA ILE A 50 56.36 41.79 40.39
C ILE A 50 55.00 41.14 40.67
N ILE A 51 55.03 39.81 40.82
CA ILE A 51 53.83 39.03 41.18
C ILE A 51 53.61 39.15 42.69
N GLY A 52 52.40 39.50 43.10
CA GLY A 52 52.05 39.68 44.51
C GLY A 52 50.70 39.05 44.84
N THR A 53 50.47 38.87 46.13
CA THR A 53 49.17 38.43 46.67
C THR A 53 48.71 39.42 47.72
N ILE A 54 47.45 39.83 47.65
CA ILE A 54 46.78 40.69 48.62
C ILE A 54 45.50 40.00 49.10
N ASP A 55 45.06 40.28 50.32
CA ASP A 55 43.76 39.77 50.77
C ASP A 55 42.58 40.36 49.96
N LEU A 56 41.43 39.68 49.99
CA LEU A 56 40.21 40.07 49.27
C LEU A 56 39.60 41.40 49.74
N LYS A 57 40.09 42.00 50.83
CA LYS A 57 39.65 43.32 51.30
C LYS A 57 40.58 44.44 50.84
N GLY A 58 41.74 44.09 50.29
CA GLY A 58 42.76 45.03 49.85
C GLY A 58 43.63 45.59 50.98
N ASP A 59 43.58 45.00 52.18
CA ASP A 59 44.15 45.58 53.40
C ASP A 59 45.61 45.14 53.67
N ARG A 60 46.00 43.93 53.25
CA ARG A 60 47.34 43.36 53.52
C ARG A 60 47.98 42.73 52.28
N VAL A 61 49.12 43.30 51.87
CA VAL A 61 49.96 42.79 50.76
C VAL A 61 51.09 41.91 51.30
N ILE A 62 51.31 40.77 50.66
CA ILE A 62 52.43 39.87 50.92
C ILE A 62 53.49 40.04 49.82
N PRO A 63 54.69 40.58 50.13
CA PRO A 63 55.78 40.71 49.16
C PRO A 63 56.54 39.39 48.96
N LEU A 64 57.03 39.14 47.74
CA LEU A 64 57.86 37.98 47.39
C LEU A 64 59.37 38.24 47.64
N SER A 65 60.09 37.17 48.00
CA SER A 65 61.57 37.12 48.05
C SER A 65 62.20 37.03 46.65
N ASP A 66 63.44 37.49 46.50
CA ASP A 66 64.16 37.59 45.22
C ASP A 66 64.32 36.23 44.50
N GLY A 67 63.97 36.20 43.20
CA GLY A 67 64.13 35.05 42.29
C GLY A 67 62.96 34.06 42.16
N ILE A 68 61.83 34.27 42.84
CA ILE A 68 60.65 33.39 42.70
C ILE A 68 59.88 33.73 41.40
N THR A 69 59.66 32.72 40.55
CA THR A 69 59.02 32.89 39.24
C THR A 69 57.59 32.36 39.19
N HIS A 70 57.16 31.64 40.22
CA HIS A 70 55.76 31.20 40.35
C HIS A 70 55.41 31.01 41.82
N LEU A 71 54.24 31.52 42.23
CA LEU A 71 53.74 31.39 43.59
C LEU A 71 52.29 30.89 43.56
N GLY A 72 52.04 29.81 44.27
CA GLY A 72 50.71 29.26 44.52
C GLY A 72 49.99 29.96 45.67
N VAL A 73 48.74 29.60 45.88
CA VAL A 73 47.92 30.13 46.98
C VAL A 73 48.44 29.60 48.33
N PHE A 74 48.41 30.46 49.34
CA PHE A 74 48.79 30.11 50.71
C PHE A 74 47.68 29.31 51.39
N HIS A 75 48.04 28.13 51.90
CA HIS A 75 47.16 27.31 52.72
C HIS A 75 47.90 26.86 53.97
N GLY A 76 47.26 27.03 55.13
CA GLY A 76 47.89 26.67 56.41
C GLY A 76 49.14 27.50 56.77
N GLY A 77 49.28 28.69 56.17
CA GLY A 77 50.43 29.59 56.37
C GLY A 77 51.59 29.37 55.37
N THR A 78 51.49 28.39 54.46
CA THR A 78 52.54 28.13 53.46
C THR A 78 51.98 27.98 52.05
N ALA A 79 52.78 28.30 51.03
CA ALA A 79 52.41 28.17 49.63
C ALA A 79 53.50 27.45 48.85
N ARG A 80 53.10 26.71 47.81
CA ARG A 80 54.07 26.18 46.84
C ARG A 80 54.63 27.32 45.99
N ALA A 81 55.94 27.34 45.83
CA ALA A 81 56.63 28.28 44.99
C ALA A 81 57.57 27.56 44.03
N CYS A 82 57.91 28.21 42.92
CA CYS A 82 58.93 27.78 41.98
C CYS A 82 60.04 28.83 41.92
N LYS A 83 61.28 28.37 42.07
CA LYS A 83 62.49 29.19 42.02
C LYS A 83 63.53 28.40 41.23
N ASP A 84 64.12 29.03 40.21
CA ASP A 84 65.08 28.41 39.28
C ASP A 84 64.61 27.06 38.69
N GLY A 85 63.31 26.94 38.40
CA GLY A 85 62.72 25.76 37.76
C GLY A 85 62.49 24.56 38.68
N LYS A 86 62.73 24.70 39.98
CA LYS A 86 62.43 23.67 40.99
C LYS A 86 61.36 24.16 41.95
N TRP A 87 60.62 23.23 42.54
CA TRP A 87 59.48 23.55 43.41
C TRP A 87 59.83 23.31 44.88
N GLY A 88 59.33 24.20 45.73
CA GLY A 88 59.45 24.20 47.19
C GLY A 88 58.25 24.89 47.83
N LEU A 89 58.26 25.07 49.15
CA LEU A 89 57.23 25.81 49.90
C LEU A 89 57.83 27.06 50.54
N VAL A 90 57.04 28.12 50.62
CA VAL A 90 57.38 29.39 51.29
C VAL A 90 56.28 29.80 52.27
N ASP A 91 56.61 30.64 53.25
CA ASP A 91 55.66 31.19 54.22
C ASP A 91 55.01 32.50 53.74
N GLU A 92 54.03 33.00 54.49
CA GLU A 92 53.28 34.24 54.19
C GLU A 92 54.13 35.53 54.22
N TYR A 93 55.43 35.43 54.51
CA TYR A 93 56.40 36.53 54.43
C TYR A 93 57.41 36.32 53.29
N GLY A 94 57.25 35.25 52.51
CA GLY A 94 58.10 34.89 51.39
C GLY A 94 59.36 34.10 51.76
N ASN A 95 59.54 33.70 53.03
CA ASN A 95 60.70 32.92 53.46
C ASN A 95 60.56 31.45 53.06
N GLU A 96 61.67 30.78 52.74
CA GLU A 96 61.63 29.37 52.33
C GLU A 96 61.31 28.46 53.52
N VAL A 97 60.21 27.71 53.42
CA VAL A 97 59.78 26.70 54.39
C VAL A 97 60.36 25.34 54.05
N THR A 98 60.47 25.02 52.76
CA THR A 98 61.18 23.84 52.29
C THR A 98 62.22 24.20 51.24
N LYS A 99 63.24 23.35 51.12
CA LYS A 99 64.19 23.45 50.01
C LYS A 99 63.45 23.20 48.70
N PHE A 100 63.82 23.97 47.66
CA PHE A 100 63.28 23.81 46.31
C PHE A 100 63.91 22.61 45.60
N GLU A 101 63.58 21.40 46.06
CA GLU A 101 64.15 20.13 45.60
C GLU A 101 63.12 19.16 44.99
N TYR A 102 61.92 19.65 44.69
CA TYR A 102 60.87 18.84 44.07
C TYR A 102 60.76 19.13 42.57
N LYS A 103 60.57 18.08 41.78
CA LYS A 103 60.24 18.21 40.34
C LYS A 103 58.93 18.94 40.18
N LYS A 104 57.98 18.56 41.03
CA LYS A 104 56.65 19.13 41.02
C LYS A 104 56.02 18.96 42.38
N ILE A 105 55.48 20.06 42.87
CA ILE A 105 54.53 20.07 43.97
C ILE A 105 53.20 20.44 43.33
N ASN A 106 52.23 19.53 43.39
CA ASN A 106 50.89 19.83 42.89
C ASN A 106 50.22 20.87 43.81
N ALA A 107 49.11 21.45 43.36
CA ALA A 107 48.31 22.31 44.23
C ALA A 107 47.93 21.60 45.54
N HIS A 108 47.77 22.39 46.60
CA HIS A 108 47.45 21.89 47.93
C HIS A 108 46.16 21.06 47.91
N TYR A 109 46.13 19.95 48.64
CA TYR A 109 45.02 19.00 48.71
C TYR A 109 44.97 18.28 50.06
N ASN A 110 43.89 18.51 50.84
CA ASN A 110 43.59 17.86 52.12
C ASN A 110 44.80 17.73 53.07
N ASN A 111 45.19 18.84 53.72
CA ASN A 111 46.24 18.96 54.75
C ASN A 111 47.69 18.77 54.25
N GLY A 112 47.95 19.10 52.99
CA GLY A 112 49.28 19.03 52.39
C GLY A 112 49.25 18.96 50.87
N TYR A 113 50.37 18.57 50.28
CA TYR A 113 50.63 18.61 48.85
C TYR A 113 51.03 17.23 48.35
N ILE A 114 50.51 16.80 47.21
CA ILE A 114 51.10 15.64 46.53
C ILE A 114 52.35 16.14 45.82
N ALA A 115 53.52 15.71 46.32
CA ALA A 115 54.80 16.11 45.76
C ALA A 115 55.51 14.92 45.13
N THR A 116 56.26 15.22 44.07
CA THR A 116 57.14 14.28 43.41
C THR A 116 58.55 14.80 43.55
N ARG A 117 59.37 14.04 44.26
CA ARG A 117 60.79 14.37 44.43
C ARG A 117 61.54 14.17 43.12
N LEU A 118 62.75 14.71 43.04
CA LEU A 118 63.59 14.61 41.84
C LEU A 118 63.91 13.16 41.43
N ASP A 119 63.80 12.19 42.34
CA ASP A 119 63.97 10.76 42.10
C ASP A 119 62.66 10.03 41.70
N ASP A 120 61.61 10.77 41.39
CA ASP A 120 60.27 10.30 40.96
C ASP A 120 59.47 9.53 42.01
N VAL A 121 59.93 9.52 43.27
CA VAL A 121 59.13 9.00 44.38
C VAL A 121 57.97 9.95 44.65
N LYS A 122 56.76 9.39 44.64
CA LYS A 122 55.52 10.14 44.88
C LYS A 122 54.99 9.90 46.27
N GLY A 123 54.58 10.99 46.87
CA GLY A 123 54.12 11.01 48.24
C GLY A 123 53.41 12.30 48.56
N PHE A 124 53.12 12.44 49.83
CA PHE A 124 52.41 13.54 50.43
C PHE A 124 53.40 14.38 51.24
N LEU A 125 53.60 15.63 50.84
CA LEU A 125 54.36 16.67 51.50
C LEU A 125 53.41 17.54 52.30
N ASN A 126 53.45 17.54 53.63
CA ASN A 126 52.55 18.41 54.39
C ASN A 126 53.00 19.90 54.36
N GLU A 127 52.18 20.78 54.93
CA GLU A 127 52.38 22.24 54.96
C GLU A 127 53.58 22.70 55.80
N TYR A 128 54.13 21.83 56.65
CA TYR A 128 55.34 22.06 57.43
C TYR A 128 56.61 21.56 56.72
N GLY A 129 56.47 20.83 55.62
CA GLY A 129 57.57 20.36 54.80
C GLY A 129 57.95 18.89 54.95
N ASP A 130 57.17 18.07 55.65
CA ASP A 130 57.45 16.65 55.84
C ASP A 130 56.82 15.77 54.74
N PHE A 131 57.63 14.86 54.15
CA PHE A 131 57.23 14.05 52.98
C PHE A 131 57.03 12.55 53.29
N THR A 132 55.89 11.99 52.89
CA THR A 132 55.44 10.61 53.23
C THR A 132 54.94 9.82 52.00
N ILE A 133 55.27 8.54 51.84
CA ILE A 133 55.04 7.76 50.57
C ILE A 133 53.74 6.91 50.63
N PHE A 134 52.99 6.75 49.51
CA PHE A 134 51.68 6.02 49.45
C PHE A 134 51.76 4.47 49.21
N ARG A 135 50.77 3.63 49.69
CA ARG A 135 50.63 2.13 49.51
C ARG A 135 49.23 1.65 48.97
N LYS A 136 49.03 0.41 48.42
CA LYS A 136 47.87 -0.12 47.60
C LYS A 136 46.82 -1.12 48.29
N GLN A 137 45.51 -1.16 47.89
CA GLN A 137 44.37 -2.10 48.31
C GLN A 137 43.11 -2.20 47.32
N PRO A 138 41.87 -2.73 47.66
CA PRO A 138 41.15 -4.07 47.57
C PRO A 138 40.08 -4.31 46.42
N VAL A 139 39.32 -5.46 46.38
CA VAL A 139 38.39 -5.98 45.29
C VAL A 139 37.05 -5.23 45.14
N ALA A 140 36.66 -4.89 43.90
CA ALA A 140 35.63 -3.90 43.56
C ALA A 140 34.25 -4.46 43.13
N LYS A 141 33.18 -3.72 43.46
CA LYS A 141 31.75 -3.95 43.11
C LYS A 141 31.46 -4.06 41.60
N TYR A 142 32.32 -3.48 40.78
CA TYR A 142 32.26 -3.55 39.33
C TYR A 142 33.62 -4.05 38.85
N ILE A 143 33.62 -4.99 37.91
CA ILE A 143 34.86 -5.58 37.38
C ILE A 143 35.67 -4.50 36.67
N TYR A 144 34.96 -3.66 35.92
CA TYR A 144 35.53 -2.55 35.19
C TYR A 144 34.58 -1.37 35.28
N ILE A 145 35.13 -0.19 35.56
CA ILE A 145 34.42 1.09 35.48
C ILE A 145 35.15 1.89 34.41
N ALA A 146 34.45 2.15 33.32
CA ALA A 146 34.94 3.01 32.25
C ALA A 146 35.10 4.45 32.75
N THR A 147 35.60 5.33 31.90
CA THR A 147 35.85 6.71 32.33
C THR A 147 34.52 7.42 32.64
N TYR A 148 34.43 8.04 33.81
CA TYR A 148 33.29 8.90 34.16
C TYR A 148 33.22 10.11 33.22
N ARG A 149 32.02 10.33 32.68
CA ARG A 149 31.65 11.45 31.81
C ARG A 149 30.31 11.99 32.29
N HIS A 150 30.28 13.27 32.65
CA HIS A 150 29.11 13.90 33.29
C HIS A 150 28.63 13.14 34.52
N ASP A 151 29.60 12.72 35.34
CA ASP A 151 29.39 11.98 36.59
C ASP A 151 28.76 10.59 36.44
N VAL A 152 28.65 10.12 35.20
CA VAL A 152 28.20 8.78 34.85
C VAL A 152 29.34 7.98 34.21
N ALA A 153 29.53 6.72 34.60
CA ALA A 153 30.42 5.80 33.92
C ALA A 153 29.70 4.51 33.52
N PRO A 154 29.94 4.00 32.30
CA PRO A 154 29.68 2.61 32.00
C PRO A 154 30.49 1.72 32.95
N ALA A 155 29.85 0.70 33.48
CA ALA A 155 30.49 -0.29 34.33
C ALA A 155 30.00 -1.67 33.95
N THR A 156 30.91 -2.64 34.01
CA THR A 156 30.57 -4.03 33.78
C THR A 156 30.30 -4.71 35.11
N THR A 157 29.12 -5.29 35.24
CA THR A 157 28.73 -6.11 36.38
C THR A 157 29.43 -7.48 36.33
N PRO A 158 29.49 -8.21 37.47
CA PRO A 158 30.14 -9.53 37.50
C PRO A 158 29.57 -10.58 36.54
N ASP A 159 28.29 -10.46 36.17
CA ASP A 159 27.59 -11.31 35.20
C ASP A 159 27.74 -10.84 33.74
N GLY A 160 28.56 -9.81 33.50
CA GLY A 160 28.95 -9.38 32.15
C GLY A 160 28.00 -8.40 31.47
N LYS A 161 27.00 -7.88 32.18
CA LYS A 161 26.13 -6.82 31.67
C LYS A 161 26.78 -5.46 31.79
N TRP A 162 26.41 -4.58 30.87
CA TRP A 162 26.84 -3.20 30.90
C TRP A 162 25.74 -2.31 31.46
N VAL A 163 26.10 -1.55 32.49
CA VAL A 163 25.21 -0.63 33.22
C VAL A 163 25.90 0.72 33.41
N PHE A 164 25.14 1.71 33.85
CA PHE A 164 25.64 3.05 34.08
C PHE A 164 25.52 3.42 35.55
N ILE A 165 26.61 3.96 36.08
CA ILE A 165 26.75 4.26 37.50
C ILE A 165 27.20 5.69 37.72
N ASP A 166 26.81 6.26 38.85
CA ASP A 166 27.31 7.55 39.31
C ASP A 166 28.67 7.39 40.00
N ARG A 167 29.22 8.52 40.44
CA ARG A 167 30.48 8.56 41.19
C ARG A 167 30.41 7.88 42.56
N ASP A 168 29.23 7.75 43.14
CA ASP A 168 29.00 6.96 44.36
C ASP A 168 28.96 5.44 44.06
N LYS A 169 29.14 5.05 42.80
CA LYS A 169 29.06 3.66 42.32
C LYS A 169 27.67 3.06 42.58
N LYS A 170 26.66 3.92 42.57
CA LYS A 170 25.25 3.55 42.54
C LYS A 170 24.79 3.59 41.10
N ARG A 171 23.85 2.71 40.78
CA ARG A 171 23.28 2.64 39.45
C ARG A 171 22.35 3.82 39.24
N ILE A 172 22.45 4.47 38.08
CA ILE A 172 21.69 5.72 37.82
C ILE A 172 20.42 5.51 36.98
N ASN A 173 20.29 4.36 36.33
CA ASN A 173 19.11 3.98 35.56
C ASN A 173 18.97 2.45 35.51
N ASP A 174 17.82 1.99 35.02
CA ASP A 174 17.51 0.55 34.96
C ASP A 174 17.87 -0.09 33.60
N TYR A 175 18.46 0.67 32.67
CA TYR A 175 18.85 0.13 31.36
C TYR A 175 20.07 -0.80 31.49
N GLU A 176 19.97 -1.95 30.84
CA GLU A 176 21.05 -2.95 30.74
C GLU A 176 21.32 -3.26 29.28
N TYR A 177 22.59 -3.32 28.93
CA TYR A 177 23.00 -3.70 27.59
C TYR A 177 23.72 -5.04 27.63
N TRP A 178 23.37 -5.88 26.66
CA TRP A 178 24.00 -7.18 26.48
C TRP A 178 25.48 -7.03 26.14
N SER A 179 25.82 -6.02 25.33
CA SER A 179 27.20 -5.62 25.09
C SER A 179 27.29 -4.13 24.73
N MET A 180 28.44 -3.50 24.94
CA MET A 180 28.69 -2.15 24.45
C MET A 180 30.17 -1.87 24.16
N ASP A 181 30.42 -0.92 23.26
CA ASP A 181 31.71 -0.22 23.18
C ASP A 181 31.71 0.90 24.23
N HIS A 182 32.55 0.76 25.26
CA HIS A 182 32.61 1.64 26.42
C HIS A 182 33.43 2.92 26.19
N VAL A 183 33.85 3.19 24.94
CA VAL A 183 34.46 4.45 24.53
C VAL A 183 33.38 5.43 24.08
N LEU A 184 33.19 6.50 24.85
CA LEU A 184 32.27 7.57 24.49
C LEU A 184 32.82 8.33 23.28
N ARG A 185 32.19 8.19 22.12
CA ARG A 185 32.55 8.94 20.91
C ARG A 185 31.43 9.91 20.59
N ASN A 186 31.76 11.21 20.55
CA ASN A 186 30.80 12.28 20.25
C ASN A 186 29.54 12.22 21.14
N GLY A 187 29.71 11.85 22.41
CA GLY A 187 28.60 11.78 23.38
C GLY A 187 27.76 10.50 23.34
N ILE A 188 28.17 9.50 22.55
CA ILE A 188 27.40 8.27 22.29
C ILE A 188 28.22 7.02 22.58
N TYR A 189 27.53 5.99 23.07
CA TYR A 189 28.02 4.62 23.15
C TYR A 189 27.30 3.71 22.15
N TYR A 190 28.04 2.79 21.53
CA TYR A 190 27.45 1.73 20.73
C TYR A 190 27.00 0.60 21.64
N VAL A 191 25.73 0.23 21.59
CA VAL A 191 25.13 -0.76 22.49
C VAL A 191 24.41 -1.84 21.69
N ALA A 192 24.25 -3.01 22.30
CA ALA A 192 23.39 -4.05 21.77
C ALA A 192 22.48 -4.59 22.87
N LYS A 193 21.22 -4.83 22.50
CA LYS A 193 20.21 -5.43 23.39
C LYS A 193 20.24 -6.96 23.33
N GLY A 194 20.59 -7.51 22.16
CA GLY A 194 20.72 -8.93 21.90
C GLY A 194 21.54 -9.19 20.64
N PRO A 195 21.69 -10.47 20.23
CA PRO A 195 22.29 -10.82 18.95
C PRO A 195 21.47 -10.20 17.81
N HIS A 196 22.13 -9.41 16.96
CA HIS A 196 21.49 -8.68 15.86
C HIS A 196 20.52 -7.56 16.27
N GLU A 197 20.55 -7.05 17.51
CA GLU A 197 19.75 -5.88 17.92
C GLU A 197 20.69 -4.76 18.37
N TYR A 198 21.13 -3.95 17.40
CA TYR A 198 22.13 -2.90 17.63
C TYR A 198 21.49 -1.53 17.77
N GLY A 199 22.04 -0.71 18.64
CA GLY A 199 21.56 0.63 18.94
C GLY A 199 22.66 1.53 19.47
N ILE A 200 22.24 2.71 19.92
CA ILE A 200 23.14 3.71 20.50
C ILE A 200 22.53 4.29 21.78
N ALA A 201 23.38 4.56 22.76
CA ALA A 201 23.00 5.14 24.04
C ALA A 201 23.77 6.44 24.31
N GLY A 202 23.11 7.37 25.01
CA GLY A 202 23.68 8.62 25.44
C GLY A 202 24.75 8.40 26.51
N TYR A 203 25.45 9.46 26.85
CA TYR A 203 26.46 9.41 27.91
C TYR A 203 25.88 8.98 29.27
N ASP A 204 24.59 9.23 29.50
CA ASP A 204 23.83 8.82 30.69
C ASP A 204 23.36 7.36 30.61
N GLY A 205 23.63 6.66 29.51
CA GLY A 205 23.25 5.28 29.28
C GLY A 205 21.81 5.08 28.86
N LYS A 206 21.04 6.13 28.63
CA LYS A 206 19.70 6.03 28.06
C LYS A 206 19.79 5.76 26.55
N PRO A 207 18.96 4.88 25.98
CA PRO A 207 18.88 4.74 24.52
C PRO A 207 18.57 6.09 23.86
N ILE A 208 19.32 6.45 22.82
CA ILE A 208 19.06 7.67 22.03
C ILE A 208 17.97 7.41 20.99
N ILE A 209 17.93 6.18 20.49
CA ILE A 209 16.93 5.71 19.54
C ILE A 209 16.22 4.51 20.16
N ASP A 210 14.89 4.54 20.08
CA ASP A 210 14.05 3.45 20.61
C ASP A 210 14.02 2.24 19.66
N GLU A 211 14.44 2.45 18.41
CA GLU A 211 14.55 1.43 17.38
C GLU A 211 15.88 0.68 17.43
N TRP A 212 15.82 -0.63 17.23
CA TRP A 212 16.97 -1.53 17.15
C TRP A 212 17.16 -1.97 15.69
N TYR A 213 18.42 -2.14 15.28
CA TYR A 213 18.81 -2.38 13.89
C TYR A 213 19.61 -3.67 13.77
N GLU A 214 19.53 -4.27 12.58
CA GLU A 214 20.02 -5.65 12.39
C GLU A 214 21.51 -5.70 12.06
N TYR A 215 22.09 -4.53 11.78
CA TYR A 215 23.50 -4.34 11.49
C TYR A 215 24.15 -3.34 12.46
N PRO A 216 25.41 -3.54 12.88
CA PRO A 216 26.07 -2.62 13.80
C PRO A 216 26.12 -1.19 13.27
N ILE A 217 25.56 -0.27 14.05
CA ILE A 217 25.68 1.17 13.79
C ILE A 217 27.12 1.58 14.05
N LYS A 218 27.84 2.03 13.02
CA LYS A 218 29.21 2.54 13.13
C LYS A 218 29.28 3.90 12.47
N PHE A 219 29.68 4.91 13.24
CA PHE A 219 29.93 6.24 12.70
C PHE A 219 31.29 6.29 12.00
N GLU A 220 31.27 6.48 10.69
CA GLU A 220 32.43 6.79 9.87
C GLU A 220 32.27 8.22 9.32
N ARG A 221 33.30 9.06 9.49
CA ARG A 221 33.25 10.49 9.11
C ARG A 221 32.03 11.26 9.67
N GLY A 222 31.55 10.88 10.86
CA GLY A 222 30.46 11.57 11.55
C GLY A 222 29.04 11.09 11.20
N PHE A 223 28.89 10.07 10.34
CA PHE A 223 27.60 9.49 9.95
C PHE A 223 27.60 7.96 10.04
N ALA A 224 26.44 7.35 10.25
CA ALA A 224 26.33 5.89 10.33
C ALA A 224 25.28 5.35 9.36
N GLN A 225 25.63 4.29 8.62
CA GLN A 225 24.65 3.52 7.86
C GLN A 225 23.86 2.63 8.81
N CYS A 226 22.55 2.54 8.57
CA CYS A 226 21.63 1.72 9.34
C CYS A 226 20.79 0.86 8.40
N GLN A 227 20.34 -0.28 8.91
CA GLN A 227 19.62 -1.30 8.12
C GLN A 227 18.52 -1.94 8.97
N LYS A 228 17.34 -2.10 8.38
CA LYS A 228 16.19 -2.76 9.02
C LYS A 228 15.42 -3.61 8.02
N LYS A 229 14.73 -4.64 8.49
CA LYS A 229 13.83 -5.44 7.65
C LYS A 229 12.59 -4.62 7.26
N HIS A 230 12.23 -4.68 5.99
CA HIS A 230 11.02 -4.06 5.45
C HIS A 230 9.79 -4.89 5.84
N HIS A 231 8.75 -4.20 6.31
CA HIS A 231 7.46 -4.81 6.65
C HIS A 231 6.35 -4.12 5.86
N ASP A 232 5.35 -4.89 5.46
CA ASP A 232 4.20 -4.35 4.75
C ASP A 232 3.26 -3.56 5.69
N LYS A 233 2.18 -3.02 5.12
CA LYS A 233 1.22 -2.17 5.84
C LYS A 233 0.49 -2.92 6.95
N ASP A 234 0.45 -4.25 6.89
CA ASP A 234 -0.16 -5.13 7.87
C ASP A 234 0.86 -5.62 8.91
N GLY A 235 2.11 -5.15 8.82
CA GLY A 235 3.19 -5.46 9.76
C GLY A 235 3.91 -6.79 9.48
N ASN A 236 3.68 -7.41 8.32
CA ASN A 236 4.34 -8.67 7.96
C ASN A 236 5.69 -8.40 7.28
N GLU A 237 6.69 -9.21 7.63
CA GLU A 237 8.01 -9.14 6.99
C GLU A 237 7.88 -9.41 5.49
N VAL A 238 8.32 -8.45 4.68
CA VAL A 238 8.33 -8.59 3.23
C VAL A 238 9.58 -9.35 2.84
N THR A 239 9.38 -10.49 2.18
CA THR A 239 10.47 -11.31 1.66
C THR A 239 10.58 -11.14 0.15
N LEU A 240 11.81 -11.11 -0.35
CA LEU A 240 12.09 -11.15 -1.77
C LEU A 240 11.74 -12.55 -2.32
N PRO A 241 11.53 -12.69 -3.65
CA PRO A 241 11.26 -14.00 -4.27
C PRO A 241 12.35 -15.07 -4.01
N THR A 242 13.56 -14.63 -3.64
CA THR A 242 14.69 -15.47 -3.23
C THR A 242 14.56 -16.03 -1.81
N GLY A 243 13.52 -15.64 -1.07
CA GLY A 243 13.28 -16.02 0.32
C GLY A 243 14.08 -15.20 1.35
N GLN A 244 14.90 -14.24 0.89
CA GLN A 244 15.60 -13.34 1.79
C GLN A 244 14.69 -12.20 2.26
N PRO A 245 14.85 -11.71 3.50
CA PRO A 245 14.16 -10.51 3.96
C PRO A 245 14.51 -9.33 3.05
N ARG A 246 13.50 -8.55 2.67
CA ARG A 246 13.76 -7.25 2.05
C ARG A 246 14.23 -6.30 3.15
N TYR A 247 15.27 -5.53 2.87
CA TYR A 247 15.82 -4.56 3.82
C TYR A 247 15.67 -3.14 3.31
N GLU A 248 15.55 -2.22 4.24
CA GLU A 248 15.63 -0.78 4.03
C GLU A 248 16.89 -0.24 4.70
N TYR A 249 17.50 0.72 4.03
CA TYR A 249 18.75 1.34 4.43
C TYR A 249 18.57 2.85 4.56
N GLY A 250 19.35 3.43 5.48
CA GLY A 250 19.34 4.86 5.77
C GLY A 250 20.66 5.31 6.40
N ILE A 251 20.78 6.62 6.64
CA ILE A 251 21.96 7.25 7.22
C ILE A 251 21.55 8.07 8.44
N LEU A 252 22.19 7.80 9.59
CA LEU A 252 21.98 8.49 10.86
C LEU A 252 23.04 9.55 11.12
N ARG A 253 22.60 10.62 11.78
CA ARG A 253 23.43 11.59 12.48
C ARG A 253 23.74 11.10 13.90
N PRO A 254 24.78 11.65 14.55
CA PRO A 254 25.17 11.22 15.90
C PRO A 254 24.07 11.37 16.94
N ASP A 255 23.23 12.38 16.83
CA ASP A 255 22.07 12.59 17.72
C ASP A 255 20.94 11.56 17.55
N GLY A 256 21.12 10.55 16.69
CA GLY A 256 20.13 9.51 16.41
C GLY A 256 19.08 9.92 15.39
N THR A 257 19.15 11.14 14.84
CA THR A 257 18.24 11.58 13.78
C THR A 257 18.68 11.08 12.41
N TYR A 258 17.75 10.88 11.49
CA TYR A 258 18.07 10.52 10.11
C TYR A 258 18.64 11.71 9.33
N LEU A 259 19.85 11.57 8.79
CA LEU A 259 20.32 12.39 7.67
C LEU A 259 19.54 12.01 6.41
N PHE A 260 19.45 10.70 6.17
CA PHE A 260 18.59 10.12 5.15
C PHE A 260 17.80 8.97 5.78
N PRO A 261 16.47 8.92 5.61
CA PRO A 261 15.62 7.93 6.27
C PRO A 261 15.86 6.51 5.74
N LEU A 262 15.34 5.51 6.46
CA LEU A 262 15.20 4.13 5.98
C LEU A 262 14.22 4.10 4.79
N ALA A 263 14.73 4.39 3.59
CA ALA A 263 13.90 4.51 2.38
C ALA A 263 14.55 3.87 1.15
N TYR A 264 15.78 3.38 1.28
CA TYR A 264 16.57 2.88 0.15
C TYR A 264 16.69 1.38 0.24
N SER A 265 16.66 0.69 -0.90
CA SER A 265 16.83 -0.76 -1.01
C SER A 265 18.30 -1.17 -1.10
N SER A 266 19.20 -0.23 -1.37
CA SER A 266 20.66 -0.43 -1.36
C SER A 266 21.38 0.86 -0.99
N LEU A 267 22.54 0.74 -0.32
CA LEU A 267 23.35 1.87 0.13
C LEU A 267 24.83 1.46 0.37
N HIS A 268 25.77 2.10 -0.32
CA HIS A 268 27.23 1.89 -0.14
C HIS A 268 28.04 3.10 -0.61
N TRP A 269 29.35 3.11 -0.38
CA TRP A 269 30.23 4.17 -0.90
C TRP A 269 30.32 4.09 -2.43
N ASN A 270 30.08 5.19 -3.14
CA ASN A 270 30.15 5.18 -4.62
C ASN A 270 31.60 4.91 -5.11
N ASP A 271 32.59 5.38 -4.36
CA ASP A 271 34.03 5.08 -4.52
C ASP A 271 34.63 4.77 -3.13
N PHE A 272 35.16 3.54 -2.96
CA PHE A 272 35.64 3.04 -1.68
C PHE A 272 36.97 3.63 -1.22
N ASP A 273 37.78 4.17 -2.14
CA ASP A 273 39.06 4.80 -1.80
C ASP A 273 38.85 6.28 -1.44
N LYS A 274 37.95 6.98 -2.14
CA LYS A 274 37.69 8.42 -1.93
C LYS A 274 36.67 8.71 -0.82
N LYS A 275 35.58 7.92 -0.73
CA LYS A 275 34.49 8.03 0.26
C LYS A 275 33.93 9.46 0.41
N ASP A 276 33.60 10.08 -0.71
CA ASP A 276 33.06 11.45 -0.79
C ASP A 276 31.52 11.50 -0.82
N CYS A 277 30.88 10.49 -1.40
CA CYS A 277 29.42 10.34 -1.46
C CYS A 277 28.99 8.86 -1.44
N TRP A 278 27.72 8.62 -1.12
CA TRP A 278 27.12 7.29 -1.16
C TRP A 278 26.33 7.08 -2.45
N PHE A 279 26.42 5.88 -3.00
CA PHE A 279 25.43 5.38 -3.94
C PHE A 279 24.24 4.82 -3.17
N ALA A 280 23.02 5.14 -3.60
CA ALA A 280 21.80 4.55 -3.08
C ALA A 280 20.79 4.27 -4.20
N GLU A 281 19.84 3.37 -3.98
CA GLU A 281 18.69 3.21 -4.88
C GLU A 281 17.41 2.85 -4.12
N ASP A 282 16.26 3.15 -4.73
CA ASP A 282 14.94 2.68 -4.30
C ASP A 282 14.27 1.88 -5.43
N ASP A 283 12.96 1.64 -5.36
CA ASP A 283 12.24 0.87 -6.40
C ASP A 283 12.23 1.57 -7.77
N ASN A 284 12.38 2.89 -7.80
CA ASN A 284 12.17 3.70 -8.98
C ASN A 284 13.48 4.26 -9.54
N MET A 285 14.40 4.72 -8.69
CA MET A 285 15.58 5.48 -9.10
C MET A 285 16.87 5.08 -8.39
N CYS A 286 17.99 5.60 -8.91
CA CYS A 286 19.28 5.61 -8.24
C CYS A 286 19.65 7.04 -7.80
N TYR A 287 20.51 7.13 -6.79
CA TYR A 287 20.87 8.38 -6.14
C TYR A 287 22.35 8.42 -5.80
N LEU A 288 22.92 9.63 -5.83
CA LEU A 288 24.13 9.96 -5.10
C LEU A 288 23.76 10.81 -3.89
N LEU A 289 24.05 10.33 -2.68
CA LEU A 289 23.74 11.00 -1.41
C LEU A 289 25.01 11.62 -0.84
N PHE A 290 24.92 12.88 -0.38
CA PHE A 290 26.07 13.64 0.10
C PHE A 290 26.01 13.89 1.62
N PRO A 291 27.17 14.00 2.30
CA PRO A 291 27.24 14.23 3.75
C PRO A 291 26.61 15.56 4.21
N ASP A 292 26.49 16.56 3.34
CA ASP A 292 25.80 17.82 3.62
C ASP A 292 24.26 17.68 3.61
N GLY A 293 23.75 16.49 3.30
CA GLY A 293 22.32 16.18 3.22
C GLY A 293 21.72 16.43 1.84
N THR A 294 22.49 16.87 0.85
CA THR A 294 22.03 16.97 -0.53
C THR A 294 22.05 15.61 -1.23
N ARG A 295 21.24 15.46 -2.27
CA ARG A 295 21.28 14.27 -3.14
C ARG A 295 21.12 14.66 -4.61
N ARG A 296 21.66 13.82 -5.49
CA ARG A 296 21.45 13.86 -6.94
C ARG A 296 20.77 12.59 -7.39
N ILE A 297 19.93 12.67 -8.41
CA ILE A 297 19.04 11.59 -8.81
C ILE A 297 19.34 11.18 -10.25
N TYR A 298 19.23 9.88 -10.51
CA TYR A 298 19.51 9.31 -11.81
C TYR A 298 18.50 8.22 -12.14
N GLU A 299 18.24 8.04 -13.42
CA GLU A 299 17.53 6.85 -13.90
C GLU A 299 18.37 5.60 -13.64
N LYS A 300 17.72 4.47 -13.32
CA LYS A 300 18.43 3.24 -12.97
C LYS A 300 19.39 2.73 -14.04
N HIS A 301 19.13 3.03 -15.32
CA HIS A 301 19.95 2.60 -16.45
C HIS A 301 21.29 3.35 -16.57
N ARG A 302 21.48 4.44 -15.81
CA ARG A 302 22.70 5.27 -15.83
C ARG A 302 23.79 4.75 -14.91
N ALA A 303 23.47 3.81 -14.01
CA ALA A 303 24.46 3.15 -13.18
C ALA A 303 25.22 2.09 -13.99
N ASP A 304 26.53 1.99 -13.78
CA ASP A 304 27.32 0.87 -14.28
C ASP A 304 27.00 -0.37 -13.45
N ARG A 305 26.39 -1.36 -14.11
CA ARG A 305 25.95 -2.62 -13.53
C ARG A 305 26.74 -3.81 -14.08
N GLU A 306 27.70 -3.60 -14.99
CA GLU A 306 28.38 -4.67 -15.74
C GLU A 306 29.74 -5.09 -15.13
N SER A 307 30.29 -4.32 -14.18
CA SER A 307 31.68 -4.46 -13.72
C SER A 307 31.97 -5.57 -12.67
N ASN A 308 31.04 -6.47 -12.33
CA ASN A 308 31.17 -7.51 -11.27
C ASN A 308 31.52 -6.98 -9.85
N ILE A 309 31.46 -5.67 -9.65
CA ILE A 309 31.55 -4.96 -8.36
C ILE A 309 30.17 -4.36 -8.08
N LEU A 310 29.91 -3.89 -6.85
CA LEU A 310 28.67 -3.20 -6.50
C LEU A 310 28.37 -2.06 -7.50
N PRO A 311 27.09 -1.84 -7.89
CA PRO A 311 26.71 -0.81 -8.84
C PRO A 311 27.13 0.58 -8.37
N PHE A 312 27.51 1.44 -9.32
CA PHE A 312 27.89 2.82 -9.02
C PHE A 312 27.54 3.75 -10.19
N ILE A 313 27.53 5.06 -9.95
CA ILE A 313 27.42 6.04 -11.04
C ILE A 313 28.85 6.39 -11.48
N PRO A 314 29.24 6.18 -12.76
CA PRO A 314 30.54 6.61 -13.26
C PRO A 314 30.66 8.14 -13.31
N GLU A 315 31.88 8.64 -13.09
CA GLU A 315 32.15 10.08 -13.06
C GLU A 315 31.74 10.79 -14.37
N SER A 316 31.80 10.09 -15.52
CA SER A 316 31.34 10.62 -16.81
C SER A 316 29.85 10.94 -16.88
N GLU A 317 29.03 10.30 -16.03
CA GLU A 317 27.57 10.45 -15.98
C GLU A 317 27.10 11.45 -14.90
N TYR A 318 27.99 11.99 -14.06
CA TYR A 318 27.64 12.90 -12.94
C TYR A 318 26.92 14.19 -13.34
N LYS A 319 27.01 14.57 -14.62
CA LYS A 319 26.37 15.76 -15.20
C LYS A 319 24.97 15.49 -15.78
N ASN A 320 24.55 14.23 -15.81
CA ASN A 320 23.28 13.79 -16.36
C ASN A 320 22.27 13.49 -15.25
N ASP A 321 22.44 14.11 -14.08
CA ASP A 321 21.48 13.99 -13.00
C ASP A 321 20.16 14.62 -13.41
N ILE A 322 19.08 13.97 -12.99
CA ILE A 322 17.79 14.60 -13.00
C ILE A 322 17.64 15.33 -11.67
N THR A 323 17.08 16.53 -11.74
CA THR A 323 16.78 17.30 -10.54
C THR A 323 15.69 16.61 -9.72
N GLU A 324 15.61 16.90 -8.41
CA GLU A 324 14.46 16.51 -7.55
C GLU A 324 13.11 16.83 -8.19
N LYS A 325 13.09 17.95 -8.91
CA LYS A 325 11.94 18.40 -9.66
C LYS A 325 11.61 17.43 -10.80
N GLN A 326 12.58 17.04 -11.61
CA GLN A 326 12.38 16.07 -12.70
C GLN A 326 12.06 14.65 -12.23
N LEU A 327 12.58 14.22 -11.07
CA LEU A 327 12.16 12.95 -10.46
C LEU A 327 10.70 13.00 -10.00
N LYS A 328 10.32 14.08 -9.30
CA LYS A 328 8.90 14.31 -9.00
C LYS A 328 8.08 14.36 -10.28
N ASP A 329 8.68 14.86 -11.35
CA ASP A 329 8.16 14.82 -12.72
C ASP A 329 8.54 13.52 -13.45
N TRP A 330 8.61 12.36 -12.79
CA TRP A 330 8.61 11.00 -13.36
C TRP A 330 7.27 10.35 -13.00
N TYR A 331 6.49 9.89 -13.98
CA TYR A 331 5.04 9.74 -13.75
C TYR A 331 4.64 8.33 -13.32
N LEU A 332 4.64 8.11 -12.02
CA LEU A 332 3.81 7.10 -11.39
C LEU A 332 2.48 7.77 -11.01
N PRO A 333 1.42 7.64 -11.83
CA PRO A 333 0.15 8.22 -11.48
C PRO A 333 -0.34 7.66 -10.14
N GLU A 334 -0.97 8.49 -9.32
CA GLU A 334 -1.61 8.01 -8.10
C GLU A 334 -2.77 7.09 -8.51
N THR A 335 -2.65 5.80 -8.22
CA THR A 335 -3.74 4.84 -8.45
C THR A 335 -4.70 4.91 -7.28
N ILE A 336 -5.91 5.40 -7.56
CA ILE A 336 -6.98 5.58 -6.57
C ILE A 336 -7.75 4.30 -6.37
N ALA A 337 -8.10 3.62 -7.47
CA ALA A 337 -8.86 2.38 -7.42
C ALA A 337 -8.45 1.45 -8.57
N VAL A 338 -8.49 0.16 -8.29
CA VAL A 338 -8.37 -0.92 -9.28
C VAL A 338 -9.56 -1.83 -9.11
N LYS A 339 -10.30 -2.06 -10.20
CA LYS A 339 -11.44 -2.97 -10.20
C LYS A 339 -11.28 -4.02 -11.28
N HIS A 340 -11.34 -5.28 -10.87
CA HIS A 340 -11.57 -6.38 -11.78
C HIS A 340 -13.06 -6.45 -12.11
N TYR A 341 -13.38 -6.71 -13.37
CA TYR A 341 -14.76 -6.92 -13.77
C TYR A 341 -15.02 -8.40 -14.05
N GLU A 342 -16.28 -8.77 -13.87
CA GLU A 342 -16.73 -10.10 -14.15
C GLU A 342 -17.48 -10.14 -15.49
N LEU A 343 -17.21 -11.19 -16.26
CA LEU A 343 -17.91 -11.49 -17.51
C LEU A 343 -18.88 -12.64 -17.29
N PHE A 344 -20.01 -12.61 -17.98
CA PHE A 344 -20.87 -13.78 -18.08
C PHE A 344 -20.14 -14.90 -18.83
N ASP A 345 -19.87 -16.01 -18.14
CA ASP A 345 -19.33 -17.23 -18.73
C ASP A 345 -20.45 -17.99 -19.46
N LYS A 346 -20.66 -17.59 -20.71
CA LYS A 346 -21.59 -18.28 -21.64
C LYS A 346 -21.33 -19.78 -21.70
N ASN A 347 -20.08 -20.24 -21.62
CA ASN A 347 -19.77 -21.66 -21.70
C ASN A 347 -20.19 -22.37 -20.41
N LYS A 348 -19.99 -21.76 -19.24
CA LYS A 348 -20.50 -22.28 -17.97
C LYS A 348 -22.02 -22.34 -17.99
N PHE A 349 -22.70 -21.28 -18.42
CA PHE A 349 -24.15 -21.26 -18.59
C PHE A 349 -24.64 -22.37 -19.51
N LEU A 350 -24.07 -22.50 -20.70
CA LEU A 350 -24.47 -23.54 -21.66
C LEU A 350 -24.19 -24.94 -21.12
N ARG A 351 -23.07 -25.18 -20.41
CA ARG A 351 -22.83 -26.48 -19.75
C ARG A 351 -23.84 -26.79 -18.66
N THR A 352 -24.20 -25.79 -17.85
CA THR A 352 -25.24 -25.95 -16.81
C THR A 352 -26.60 -26.21 -17.45
N LEU A 353 -26.94 -25.50 -18.54
CA LEU A 353 -28.15 -25.73 -19.32
C LEU A 353 -28.17 -27.10 -19.99
N ASP A 354 -27.06 -27.55 -20.56
CA ASP A 354 -26.94 -28.91 -21.11
C ASP A 354 -27.12 -29.97 -20.01
N GLY A 355 -26.60 -29.72 -18.79
CA GLY A 355 -26.86 -30.56 -17.62
C GLY A 355 -28.33 -30.55 -17.18
N TRP A 356 -29.05 -29.46 -17.46
CA TRP A 356 -30.49 -29.35 -17.21
C TRP A 356 -31.32 -30.10 -18.25
N THR A 357 -30.98 -29.98 -19.54
CA THR A 357 -31.75 -30.53 -20.67
C THR A 357 -31.50 -32.02 -20.92
N GLY A 358 -31.11 -32.73 -19.86
CA GLY A 358 -30.94 -34.17 -19.80
C GLY A 358 -29.53 -34.62 -20.11
N ASN A 359 -29.07 -35.63 -19.36
CA ASN A 359 -27.81 -36.32 -19.61
C ASN A 359 -27.97 -37.82 -19.37
N TRP A 360 -26.85 -38.56 -19.39
CA TRP A 360 -26.85 -40.02 -19.19
C TRP A 360 -27.28 -40.44 -17.78
N PHE A 361 -26.87 -39.70 -16.75
CA PHE A 361 -27.13 -40.02 -15.34
C PHE A 361 -28.49 -39.53 -14.87
N ASP A 362 -29.03 -38.50 -15.52
CA ASP A 362 -30.31 -37.87 -15.19
C ASP A 362 -31.08 -37.53 -16.49
N PRO A 363 -31.67 -38.55 -17.17
CA PRO A 363 -32.39 -38.34 -18.42
C PRO A 363 -33.73 -37.64 -18.19
N LEU A 364 -34.14 -36.81 -19.16
CA LEU A 364 -35.47 -36.18 -19.13
C LEU A 364 -36.57 -37.24 -19.14
N LYS A 365 -37.63 -36.99 -18.35
CA LYS A 365 -38.87 -37.75 -18.37
C LYS A 365 -39.85 -37.12 -19.35
N LEU A 366 -40.69 -37.95 -19.98
CA LEU A 366 -41.70 -37.52 -20.93
C LEU A 366 -43.09 -37.59 -20.32
N TYR A 367 -43.77 -36.46 -20.39
CA TYR A 367 -45.15 -36.26 -19.97
C TYR A 367 -46.04 -36.02 -21.18
N TYR A 368 -47.28 -36.45 -21.08
CA TYR A 368 -48.16 -36.61 -22.23
C TYR A 368 -49.50 -35.95 -21.96
N ARG A 369 -50.02 -35.22 -22.96
CA ARG A 369 -51.38 -34.67 -22.87
C ARG A 369 -52.06 -34.59 -24.23
N ASP A 370 -53.17 -35.30 -24.36
CA ASP A 370 -54.06 -35.20 -25.52
C ASP A 370 -55.10 -34.07 -25.36
N THR A 371 -55.48 -33.45 -26.47
CA THR A 371 -56.50 -32.39 -26.52
C THR A 371 -57.19 -32.26 -27.88
N ASP A 372 -58.44 -31.80 -27.89
CA ASP A 372 -59.18 -31.29 -29.06
C ASP A 372 -59.17 -29.77 -29.20
N ALA A 373 -58.41 -29.05 -28.37
CA ALA A 373 -58.40 -27.59 -28.40
C ALA A 373 -58.15 -27.08 -29.85
N PRO A 374 -58.92 -26.09 -30.33
CA PRO A 374 -58.77 -25.56 -31.68
C PRO A 374 -57.51 -24.67 -31.75
N ILE A 375 -56.35 -25.30 -31.76
CA ILE A 375 -55.05 -24.63 -31.84
C ILE A 375 -54.55 -24.60 -33.28
N ASP A 376 -54.12 -23.42 -33.73
CA ASP A 376 -53.38 -23.30 -34.99
C ASP A 376 -51.93 -23.74 -34.76
N ILE A 377 -51.68 -25.04 -34.98
CA ILE A 377 -50.37 -25.66 -34.72
C ILE A 377 -49.25 -24.95 -35.48
N LYS A 378 -49.49 -24.58 -36.75
CA LYS A 378 -48.48 -23.94 -37.62
C LYS A 378 -48.15 -22.53 -37.15
N LYS A 379 -49.13 -21.78 -36.66
CA LYS A 379 -48.93 -20.43 -36.14
C LYS A 379 -48.31 -20.45 -34.74
N THR A 380 -48.74 -21.37 -33.88
CA THR A 380 -48.40 -21.35 -32.45
C THR A 380 -47.14 -22.13 -32.14
N TYR A 381 -46.94 -23.33 -32.68
CA TYR A 381 -45.88 -24.25 -32.26
C TYR A 381 -44.81 -24.43 -33.35
N LYS A 382 -44.14 -23.33 -33.71
CA LYS A 382 -43.00 -23.38 -34.63
C LYS A 382 -41.75 -23.85 -33.89
N LYS A 383 -40.98 -24.76 -34.49
CA LYS A 383 -39.68 -25.20 -33.94
C LYS A 383 -38.80 -24.00 -33.59
N GLY A 384 -38.17 -24.05 -32.42
CA GLY A 384 -37.32 -22.99 -31.89
C GLY A 384 -38.07 -21.88 -31.13
N ARG A 385 -39.42 -21.87 -31.18
CA ARG A 385 -40.22 -20.89 -30.44
C ARG A 385 -40.23 -21.23 -28.94
N LEU A 386 -40.10 -20.19 -28.12
CA LEU A 386 -40.29 -20.28 -26.67
C LEU A 386 -41.74 -19.92 -26.31
N ILE A 387 -42.32 -20.69 -25.40
CA ILE A 387 -43.72 -20.64 -25.01
C ILE A 387 -43.77 -20.59 -23.49
N ARG A 388 -44.32 -19.52 -22.92
CA ARG A 388 -44.52 -19.44 -21.47
C ARG A 388 -45.79 -20.20 -21.07
N ALA A 389 -45.71 -20.96 -19.98
CA ALA A 389 -46.90 -21.50 -19.32
C ALA A 389 -47.90 -20.36 -19.03
N GLY A 390 -49.20 -20.58 -19.31
CA GLY A 390 -50.28 -19.65 -19.01
C GLY A 390 -50.51 -18.45 -19.94
N HIS A 391 -49.59 -18.14 -20.88
CA HIS A 391 -49.77 -17.04 -21.85
C HIS A 391 -49.99 -17.52 -23.29
N PHE A 392 -49.38 -18.65 -23.64
CA PHE A 392 -49.49 -19.28 -24.97
C PHE A 392 -49.96 -20.73 -24.87
N LEU A 393 -49.83 -21.32 -23.67
CA LEU A 393 -50.54 -22.49 -23.20
C LEU A 393 -51.76 -21.99 -22.41
N ASP A 394 -52.75 -21.39 -23.08
CA ASP A 394 -54.03 -21.04 -22.45
C ASP A 394 -54.79 -22.32 -22.07
N THR A 395 -54.33 -22.95 -21.01
CA THR A 395 -55.08 -23.85 -20.16
C THR A 395 -56.08 -22.99 -19.40
N THR A 396 -57.33 -22.95 -19.85
CA THR A 396 -58.39 -22.59 -18.89
C THR A 396 -59.69 -23.36 -19.04
N GLN A 397 -59.91 -24.15 -20.10
CA GLN A 397 -60.94 -25.21 -20.09
C GLN A 397 -60.89 -26.13 -21.31
N ALA A 398 -60.44 -25.62 -22.47
CA ALA A 398 -60.40 -26.39 -23.73
C ALA A 398 -59.35 -27.52 -23.73
N LEU A 399 -58.23 -27.34 -23.03
CA LEU A 399 -57.21 -28.39 -22.84
C LEU A 399 -57.66 -29.51 -21.89
N LEU A 400 -58.84 -29.40 -21.26
CA LEU A 400 -59.34 -30.37 -20.26
C LEU A 400 -60.05 -31.59 -20.88
N ARG A 401 -60.43 -31.55 -22.17
CA ARG A 401 -61.13 -32.66 -22.82
C ARG A 401 -60.13 -33.63 -23.47
N PRO A 402 -59.98 -34.87 -22.96
CA PRO A 402 -59.10 -35.85 -23.57
C PRO A 402 -59.68 -36.29 -24.91
N VAL A 403 -59.06 -35.85 -26.01
CA VAL A 403 -59.42 -36.24 -27.37
C VAL A 403 -58.15 -36.36 -28.20
N GLN A 404 -58.04 -37.41 -29.00
CA GLN A 404 -56.81 -37.80 -29.72
C GLN A 404 -56.48 -36.96 -30.97
N LYS A 405 -56.82 -35.66 -31.03
CA LYS A 405 -56.51 -34.82 -32.20
C LYS A 405 -55.09 -34.28 -32.18
N THR A 406 -54.65 -33.78 -31.03
CA THR A 406 -53.28 -33.27 -30.82
C THR A 406 -52.74 -33.75 -29.48
N ARG A 407 -51.45 -34.05 -29.43
CA ARG A 407 -50.71 -34.54 -28.26
C ARG A 407 -49.55 -33.62 -27.95
N PHE A 408 -49.42 -33.20 -26.70
CA PHE A 408 -48.22 -32.58 -26.18
C PHE A 408 -47.30 -33.66 -25.58
N LEU A 409 -46.03 -33.63 -25.94
CA LEU A 409 -44.97 -34.41 -25.31
C LEU A 409 -44.06 -33.43 -24.62
N ILE A 410 -44.08 -33.39 -23.29
CA ILE A 410 -43.24 -32.48 -22.52
C ILE A 410 -42.09 -33.23 -21.90
N ALA A 411 -40.88 -32.83 -22.28
CA ALA A 411 -39.65 -33.31 -21.71
C ALA A 411 -39.23 -32.42 -20.53
N SER A 412 -39.10 -33.03 -19.34
CA SER A 412 -38.79 -32.33 -18.10
C SER A 412 -38.01 -33.21 -17.12
N LYS A 413 -37.27 -32.59 -16.19
CA LYS A 413 -36.63 -33.24 -15.04
C LYS A 413 -37.66 -33.62 -13.96
N GLY A 414 -38.59 -34.52 -14.28
CA GLY A 414 -39.48 -35.12 -13.28
C GLY A 414 -40.57 -34.19 -12.70
N LEU A 415 -41.83 -34.63 -12.75
CA LEU A 415 -42.89 -34.09 -11.90
C LEU A 415 -42.63 -34.54 -10.46
N MET A 416 -42.48 -33.58 -9.55
CA MET A 416 -42.44 -33.82 -8.11
C MET A 416 -43.66 -33.16 -7.46
N SER A 417 -44.41 -33.91 -6.66
CA SER A 417 -45.54 -33.34 -5.92
C SER A 417 -45.05 -32.56 -4.70
N VAL A 418 -45.76 -31.50 -4.34
CA VAL A 418 -45.53 -30.72 -3.11
C VAL A 418 -45.62 -31.63 -1.89
N LYS A 419 -46.55 -32.60 -1.91
CA LYS A 419 -46.68 -33.62 -0.88
C LYS A 419 -45.38 -34.43 -0.72
N TYR A 420 -44.84 -34.97 -1.81
CA TYR A 420 -43.60 -35.74 -1.80
C TYR A 420 -42.39 -34.89 -1.35
N CYS A 421 -42.34 -33.62 -1.78
CA CYS A 421 -41.33 -32.66 -1.33
C CYS A 421 -41.39 -32.42 0.19
N ASN A 422 -42.60 -32.25 0.74
CA ASN A 422 -42.81 -32.07 2.18
C ASN A 422 -42.48 -33.34 3.00
N GLU A 423 -42.76 -34.53 2.45
CA GLU A 423 -42.42 -35.81 3.06
C GLU A 423 -40.90 -36.02 3.16
N ILE A 424 -40.14 -35.68 2.10
CA ILE A 424 -38.68 -35.79 2.09
C ILE A 424 -38.01 -34.77 3.03
N ASN A 425 -38.55 -33.56 3.14
CA ASN A 425 -37.95 -32.49 3.94
C ASN A 425 -38.21 -32.60 5.45
N GLY A 426 -38.83 -33.70 5.92
CA GLY A 426 -38.88 -34.06 7.33
C GLY A 426 -39.44 -32.95 8.22
N SER A 427 -40.57 -32.35 7.80
CA SER A 427 -41.31 -31.27 8.50
C SER A 427 -40.61 -29.93 8.73
N ARG A 428 -39.47 -29.64 8.08
CA ARG A 428 -39.06 -28.23 7.87
C ARG A 428 -40.04 -27.61 6.88
N TYR A 429 -40.99 -26.84 7.40
CA TYR A 429 -42.00 -26.10 6.64
C TYR A 429 -41.36 -25.45 5.41
N SER A 430 -41.76 -25.86 4.20
CA SER A 430 -41.64 -25.00 3.04
C SER A 430 -42.76 -23.97 3.17
N PRO A 431 -42.47 -22.68 3.38
CA PRO A 431 -43.52 -21.66 3.52
C PRO A 431 -44.23 -21.35 2.20
N LEU A 432 -43.88 -22.05 1.13
CA LEU A 432 -44.39 -21.82 -0.21
C LEU A 432 -45.82 -22.37 -0.33
N PRO A 433 -46.81 -21.58 -0.77
CA PRO A 433 -48.22 -21.99 -0.85
C PRO A 433 -48.50 -22.85 -2.09
N PHE A 434 -47.54 -23.66 -2.51
CA PHE A 434 -47.68 -24.50 -3.68
C PHE A 434 -48.79 -25.55 -3.46
N LYS A 435 -49.71 -25.65 -4.41
CA LYS A 435 -50.64 -26.79 -4.52
C LYS A 435 -50.22 -27.63 -5.73
N GLY A 436 -50.07 -28.96 -5.56
CA GLY A 436 -49.89 -29.89 -6.68
C GLY A 436 -48.44 -30.24 -7.05
N ASN A 437 -48.13 -30.35 -8.35
CA ASN A 437 -46.82 -30.74 -8.89
C ASN A 437 -45.95 -29.53 -9.29
N ILE A 438 -44.64 -29.62 -9.11
CA ILE A 438 -43.65 -28.52 -9.21
C ILE A 438 -43.39 -28.04 -10.67
N ILE A 439 -44.05 -28.58 -11.69
CA ILE A 439 -43.86 -28.11 -13.09
C ILE A 439 -44.67 -26.81 -13.40
N HIS A 440 -45.29 -26.15 -12.40
CA HIS A 440 -46.37 -25.18 -12.67
C HIS A 440 -46.15 -23.72 -12.26
N CYS A 441 -44.98 -23.33 -11.79
CA CYS A 441 -44.70 -21.92 -11.56
C CYS A 441 -43.56 -21.46 -12.48
N ASN A 442 -43.83 -20.49 -13.36
CA ASN A 442 -42.85 -19.79 -14.20
C ASN A 442 -42.16 -20.52 -15.38
N ALA A 443 -42.31 -21.84 -15.58
CA ALA A 443 -41.61 -22.57 -16.65
C ALA A 443 -41.81 -22.02 -18.10
N VAL A 444 -40.75 -22.13 -18.91
CA VAL A 444 -40.75 -21.78 -20.34
C VAL A 444 -40.49 -23.04 -21.16
N PHE A 445 -41.27 -23.24 -22.22
CA PHE A 445 -41.15 -24.40 -23.09
C PHE A 445 -40.54 -24.02 -24.44
N LEU A 446 -39.44 -24.68 -24.80
CA LEU A 446 -38.89 -24.63 -26.15
C LEU A 446 -39.59 -25.66 -27.03
N VAL A 447 -40.17 -25.23 -28.15
CA VAL A 447 -40.73 -26.13 -29.16
C VAL A 447 -39.60 -26.83 -29.90
N MET A 448 -39.40 -28.11 -29.62
CA MET A 448 -38.33 -28.90 -30.22
C MET A 448 -38.72 -29.43 -31.60
N ASP A 449 -39.98 -29.85 -31.74
CA ASP A 449 -40.50 -30.35 -33.01
C ASP A 449 -42.04 -30.43 -33.02
N VAL A 450 -42.62 -30.53 -34.22
CA VAL A 450 -44.01 -30.92 -34.44
C VAL A 450 -44.01 -32.12 -35.39
N ILE A 451 -44.49 -33.26 -34.90
CA ILE A 451 -44.42 -34.56 -35.57
C ILE A 451 -45.84 -35.06 -35.79
N THR A 452 -46.14 -35.70 -36.91
CA THR A 452 -47.42 -36.41 -37.06
C THR A 452 -47.13 -37.90 -37.00
N TYR A 453 -47.83 -38.62 -36.11
CA TYR A 453 -47.70 -40.07 -35.97
C TYR A 453 -49.07 -40.68 -35.70
N ALA A 454 -49.40 -41.75 -36.42
CA ALA A 454 -50.71 -42.42 -36.38
C ALA A 454 -51.91 -41.46 -36.54
N GLY A 455 -51.76 -40.42 -37.36
CA GLY A 455 -52.82 -39.41 -37.60
C GLY A 455 -52.97 -38.35 -36.51
N ILE A 456 -52.17 -38.40 -35.44
CA ILE A 456 -52.18 -37.44 -34.34
C ILE A 456 -50.99 -36.49 -34.48
N ASN A 457 -51.24 -35.18 -34.37
CA ASN A 457 -50.17 -34.19 -34.32
C ASN A 457 -49.55 -34.15 -32.92
N GLN A 458 -48.23 -34.15 -32.86
CA GLN A 458 -47.44 -34.28 -31.64
C GLN A 458 -46.52 -33.08 -31.50
N ILE A 459 -46.71 -32.30 -30.45
CA ILE A 459 -45.93 -31.10 -30.16
C ILE A 459 -44.92 -31.47 -29.07
N LEU A 460 -43.65 -31.56 -29.44
CA LEU A 460 -42.56 -31.87 -28.51
C LEU A 460 -42.04 -30.57 -27.88
N LEU A 461 -42.20 -30.46 -26.56
CA LEU A 461 -41.80 -29.33 -25.75
C LEU A 461 -40.67 -29.74 -24.81
N LEU A 462 -39.65 -28.89 -24.70
CA LEU A 462 -38.58 -29.01 -23.70
C LEU A 462 -38.77 -27.93 -22.63
N GLN A 463 -38.86 -28.33 -21.36
CA GLN A 463 -38.89 -27.38 -20.25
C GLN A 463 -37.52 -26.72 -20.06
N ILE A 464 -37.54 -25.40 -19.99
CA ILE A 464 -36.42 -24.52 -19.67
C ILE A 464 -36.79 -23.73 -18.39
N PRO A 465 -35.88 -23.65 -17.41
CA PRO A 465 -36.10 -22.84 -16.21
C PRO A 465 -36.32 -21.38 -16.58
N TYR A 466 -37.18 -20.70 -15.85
CA TYR A 466 -37.49 -19.31 -16.16
C TYR A 466 -36.29 -18.40 -15.97
N GLY A 467 -35.52 -18.60 -14.91
CA GLY A 467 -34.25 -17.93 -14.66
C GLY A 467 -33.28 -18.12 -15.82
N ALA A 468 -33.12 -19.35 -16.31
CA ALA A 468 -32.30 -19.63 -17.50
C ALA A 468 -32.76 -18.86 -18.73
N TYR A 469 -34.08 -18.83 -18.99
CA TYR A 469 -34.66 -18.05 -20.08
C TYR A 469 -34.41 -16.55 -19.93
N ARG A 470 -34.62 -16.00 -18.74
CA ARG A 470 -34.41 -14.57 -18.44
C ARG A 470 -32.95 -14.18 -18.60
N LEU A 471 -32.03 -15.02 -18.11
CA LEU A 471 -30.60 -14.81 -18.27
C LEU A 471 -30.20 -14.91 -19.74
N ALA A 472 -30.68 -15.92 -20.46
CA ALA A 472 -30.38 -16.07 -21.88
C ALA A 472 -30.86 -14.86 -22.69
N LEU A 473 -32.08 -14.35 -22.43
CA LEU A 473 -32.57 -13.12 -23.04
C LEU A 473 -31.67 -11.92 -22.69
N LYS A 474 -31.33 -11.75 -21.42
CA LYS A 474 -30.46 -10.66 -20.94
C LYS A 474 -29.09 -10.70 -21.62
N GLN A 475 -28.55 -11.90 -21.83
CA GLN A 475 -27.21 -12.14 -22.38
C GLN A 475 -27.22 -12.36 -23.91
N GLY A 476 -28.36 -12.16 -24.59
CA GLY A 476 -28.48 -12.35 -26.03
C GLY A 476 -28.21 -13.79 -26.52
N ILE A 477 -28.43 -14.79 -25.66
CA ILE A 477 -28.22 -16.20 -25.95
C ILE A 477 -29.46 -16.77 -26.65
N ASP A 478 -29.27 -17.23 -27.88
CA ASP A 478 -30.29 -17.90 -28.66
C ASP A 478 -30.53 -19.34 -28.15
N LEU A 479 -31.58 -19.50 -27.34
CA LEU A 479 -32.01 -20.79 -26.81
C LEU A 479 -32.64 -21.71 -27.86
N SER A 480 -32.98 -21.25 -29.06
CA SER A 480 -33.54 -22.13 -30.10
C SER A 480 -32.54 -23.21 -30.56
N LYS A 481 -31.25 -23.00 -30.27
CA LYS A 481 -30.14 -23.92 -30.55
C LYS A 481 -29.87 -24.90 -29.41
N THR A 482 -30.65 -24.83 -28.33
CA THR A 482 -30.50 -25.73 -27.17
C THR A 482 -30.68 -27.17 -27.62
N LYS A 483 -29.71 -28.01 -27.26
CA LYS A 483 -29.78 -29.45 -27.48
C LYS A 483 -30.36 -30.09 -26.23
N ALA A 484 -31.12 -31.15 -26.44
CA ALA A 484 -31.62 -32.00 -25.36
C ALA A 484 -31.39 -33.44 -25.74
N VAL A 485 -30.91 -34.21 -24.77
CA VAL A 485 -30.66 -35.64 -24.91
C VAL A 485 -31.32 -36.39 -23.76
N ALA A 486 -31.66 -37.64 -24.02
CA ALA A 486 -32.05 -38.58 -22.98
C ALA A 486 -31.19 -39.84 -23.20
N GLY A 487 -30.19 -40.03 -22.33
CA GLY A 487 -29.15 -41.02 -22.56
C GLY A 487 -28.24 -40.65 -23.73
N HIS A 488 -28.12 -41.53 -24.73
CA HIS A 488 -27.26 -41.35 -25.92
C HIS A 488 -28.01 -40.88 -27.18
N ILE A 489 -29.33 -40.63 -27.08
CA ILE A 489 -30.15 -40.27 -28.24
C ILE A 489 -30.72 -38.87 -28.10
N ASN A 490 -30.92 -38.20 -29.24
CA ASN A 490 -31.56 -36.89 -29.24
C ASN A 490 -33.00 -36.99 -28.72
N LEU A 491 -33.48 -35.91 -28.10
CA LEU A 491 -34.80 -35.91 -27.45
C LEU A 491 -35.94 -36.30 -28.39
N LYS A 492 -35.86 -35.94 -29.68
CA LYS A 492 -36.85 -36.34 -30.69
C LYS A 492 -36.97 -37.85 -30.85
N LYS A 493 -35.84 -38.54 -31.02
CA LYS A 493 -35.81 -40.00 -31.14
C LYS A 493 -36.27 -40.64 -29.85
N TYR A 494 -35.82 -40.13 -28.70
CA TYR A 494 -36.27 -40.62 -27.40
C TYR A 494 -37.78 -40.50 -27.23
N ALA A 495 -38.36 -39.36 -27.57
CA ALA A 495 -39.81 -39.14 -27.52
C ALA A 495 -40.59 -40.11 -28.41
N LEU A 496 -40.10 -40.39 -29.62
CA LEU A 496 -40.73 -41.37 -30.49
C LEU A 496 -40.60 -42.80 -29.94
N PHE A 497 -39.42 -43.19 -29.46
CA PHE A 497 -39.19 -44.53 -28.91
C PHE A 497 -39.98 -44.77 -27.62
N ASP A 498 -39.99 -43.81 -26.70
CA ASP A 498 -40.76 -43.88 -25.46
C ASP A 498 -42.25 -44.03 -25.78
N LEU A 499 -42.76 -43.23 -26.73
CA LEU A 499 -44.14 -43.35 -27.18
C LEU A 499 -44.43 -44.71 -27.84
N GLN A 500 -43.59 -45.15 -28.78
CA GLN A 500 -43.77 -46.44 -29.46
C GLN A 500 -43.72 -47.61 -28.49
N SER A 501 -42.75 -47.60 -27.56
CA SER A 501 -42.63 -48.60 -26.50
C SER A 501 -43.93 -48.68 -25.71
N LYS A 502 -44.45 -47.54 -25.24
CA LYS A 502 -45.69 -47.45 -24.46
C LYS A 502 -46.92 -47.92 -25.25
N LEU A 503 -46.99 -47.60 -26.54
CA LEU A 503 -48.08 -48.03 -27.43
C LEU A 503 -47.98 -49.51 -27.84
N SER A 504 -46.78 -50.11 -27.79
CA SER A 504 -46.53 -51.50 -28.20
C SER A 504 -46.76 -52.54 -27.10
N MET A 505 -46.93 -52.09 -25.85
CA MET A 505 -47.24 -52.99 -24.74
C MET A 505 -48.64 -53.61 -24.95
N PRO A 506 -48.84 -54.90 -24.65
CA PRO A 506 -50.09 -55.60 -24.93
C PRO A 506 -51.29 -54.85 -24.30
N PRO A 507 -52.25 -54.38 -25.10
CA PRO A 507 -53.47 -53.79 -24.57
C PRO A 507 -54.36 -54.91 -24.04
N HIS A 508 -54.64 -54.91 -22.74
CA HIS A 508 -55.77 -55.68 -22.22
C HIS A 508 -57.07 -54.96 -22.60
N GLY A 509 -57.57 -55.23 -23.82
CA GLY A 509 -58.88 -54.78 -24.32
C GLY A 509 -58.93 -53.33 -24.80
N HIS A 510 -58.80 -53.11 -26.11
CA HIS A 510 -59.13 -51.89 -26.88
C HIS A 510 -58.73 -50.50 -26.35
N SER A 511 -57.96 -50.40 -25.27
CA SER A 511 -57.38 -49.18 -24.76
C SER A 511 -56.06 -49.56 -24.09
N LEU A 512 -55.16 -48.59 -23.99
CA LEU A 512 -53.97 -48.70 -23.16
C LEU A 512 -54.38 -49.17 -21.75
N SER A 513 -53.51 -49.80 -20.96
CA SER A 513 -53.88 -50.11 -19.56
C SER A 513 -54.36 -48.82 -18.85
N GLU A 514 -55.25 -48.92 -17.86
CA GLU A 514 -55.69 -47.72 -17.10
C GLU A 514 -54.51 -46.90 -16.58
N GLU A 515 -53.42 -47.57 -16.21
CA GLU A 515 -52.15 -46.95 -15.83
C GLU A 515 -51.53 -46.12 -16.97
N TRP A 516 -51.47 -46.66 -18.19
CA TRP A 516 -50.95 -45.94 -19.36
C TRP A 516 -51.90 -44.85 -19.88
N ILE A 517 -53.22 -45.08 -19.84
CA ILE A 517 -54.23 -44.06 -20.15
C ILE A 517 -54.06 -42.88 -19.18
N THR A 518 -53.93 -43.17 -17.89
CA THR A 518 -53.71 -42.16 -16.86
C THR A 518 -52.40 -41.42 -17.11
N ALA A 519 -51.30 -42.14 -17.37
CA ALA A 519 -50.00 -41.54 -17.68
C ALA A 519 -49.99 -40.71 -18.98
N MET A 520 -50.77 -41.10 -20.00
CA MET A 520 -50.89 -40.36 -21.27
C MET A 520 -51.83 -39.15 -21.19
N HIS A 521 -52.72 -39.12 -20.20
CA HIS A 521 -53.61 -38.01 -19.93
C HIS A 521 -53.14 -37.09 -18.81
N GLN A 522 -52.08 -37.44 -18.07
CA GLN A 522 -51.58 -36.64 -16.95
C GLN A 522 -51.13 -35.25 -17.41
N PRO A 523 -51.86 -34.20 -17.03
CA PRO A 523 -51.67 -32.86 -17.57
C PRO A 523 -50.64 -32.06 -16.79
N ILE A 524 -49.89 -31.26 -17.54
CA ILE A 524 -49.22 -30.07 -17.03
C ILE A 524 -50.29 -29.06 -16.64
N GLY A 525 -50.23 -28.59 -15.41
CA GLY A 525 -51.02 -27.50 -14.88
C GLY A 525 -52.17 -27.98 -14.02
N LEU A 526 -52.31 -29.29 -13.77
CA LEU A 526 -53.32 -29.80 -12.85
C LEU A 526 -52.71 -30.47 -11.62
N ASP A 527 -53.46 -30.41 -10.52
CA ASP A 527 -53.15 -31.11 -9.27
C ASP A 527 -53.51 -32.60 -9.34
N ASP A 528 -53.27 -33.32 -8.23
CA ASP A 528 -53.57 -34.75 -8.10
C ASP A 528 -55.08 -35.06 -8.26
N ASP A 529 -55.95 -34.04 -8.12
CA ASP A 529 -57.40 -34.11 -8.32
C ASP A 529 -57.81 -33.71 -9.76
N MET A 530 -56.87 -33.53 -10.68
CA MET A 530 -57.08 -33.09 -12.06
C MET A 530 -57.76 -31.71 -12.16
N LYS A 531 -57.52 -30.81 -11.19
CA LYS A 531 -57.98 -29.41 -11.22
C LYS A 531 -56.85 -28.45 -11.59
N PRO A 532 -57.14 -27.34 -12.30
CA PRO A 532 -56.12 -26.35 -12.64
C PRO A 532 -55.39 -25.80 -11.41
N VAL A 533 -54.06 -25.80 -11.46
CA VAL A 533 -53.16 -25.14 -10.52
C VAL A 533 -53.08 -23.66 -10.88
N ASP A 534 -53.16 -22.78 -9.89
CA ASP A 534 -53.04 -21.33 -10.08
C ASP A 534 -51.65 -20.98 -10.65
N MET A 535 -51.63 -20.15 -11.69
CA MET A 535 -50.43 -19.74 -12.42
C MET A 535 -49.92 -18.37 -11.99
N THR A 536 -50.56 -17.74 -11.00
CA THR A 536 -50.07 -16.49 -10.43
C THR A 536 -48.71 -16.73 -9.76
N PRO A 537 -47.67 -15.96 -10.12
CA PRO A 537 -46.42 -16.02 -9.38
C PRO A 537 -46.69 -15.48 -7.98
N ASP A 538 -46.42 -16.28 -6.94
CA ASP A 538 -46.37 -15.73 -5.59
C ASP A 538 -45.30 -14.63 -5.57
N MET A 539 -45.72 -13.47 -5.07
CA MET A 539 -44.89 -12.27 -4.99
C MET A 539 -43.53 -12.57 -4.35
N TYR A 540 -42.47 -12.15 -5.05
CA TYR A 540 -41.16 -11.73 -4.54
C TYR A 540 -40.90 -12.05 -3.05
N TYR A 541 -40.12 -13.10 -2.76
CA TYR A 541 -39.69 -13.42 -1.39
C TYR A 541 -38.20 -13.09 -1.16
N PRO A 542 -37.84 -12.66 0.06
CA PRO A 542 -36.50 -12.23 0.42
C PRO A 542 -35.48 -13.37 0.40
N GLU A 543 -34.20 -13.03 0.23
CA GLU A 543 -33.02 -13.90 0.03
C GLU A 543 -32.78 -14.96 1.11
N GLU A 544 -33.52 -14.93 2.22
CA GLU A 544 -33.30 -15.74 3.42
C GLU A 544 -33.93 -17.15 3.35
N TYR A 545 -34.72 -17.46 2.32
CA TYR A 545 -35.34 -18.78 2.17
C TYR A 545 -34.47 -19.73 1.34
N HIS A 546 -33.62 -20.51 2.03
CA HIS A 546 -32.91 -21.63 1.44
C HIS A 546 -33.89 -22.78 1.09
N VAL A 547 -34.45 -22.77 -0.12
CA VAL A 547 -35.03 -23.98 -0.70
C VAL A 547 -33.90 -25.01 -0.81
N ALA A 548 -34.13 -26.23 -0.32
CA ALA A 548 -33.11 -27.28 -0.26
C ALA A 548 -32.38 -27.42 -1.61
N LYS A 549 -31.05 -27.24 -1.58
CA LYS A 549 -30.09 -27.22 -2.70
C LYS A 549 -29.99 -28.53 -3.54
N GLY A 550 -31.06 -29.31 -3.65
CA GLY A 550 -31.04 -30.62 -4.28
C GLY A 550 -32.21 -30.95 -5.22
N PHE A 551 -33.21 -30.08 -5.38
CA PHE A 551 -34.46 -30.51 -6.02
C PHE A 551 -35.00 -29.50 -7.06
N ASN A 552 -34.58 -29.74 -8.30
CA ASN A 552 -34.90 -29.16 -9.62
C ASN A 552 -36.26 -28.42 -9.80
N ASP A 553 -36.30 -27.11 -9.57
CA ASP A 553 -36.79 -26.03 -10.50
C ASP A 553 -36.45 -24.63 -9.94
N CYS A 554 -35.39 -24.55 -9.11
CA CYS A 554 -35.11 -23.35 -8.33
C CYS A 554 -34.48 -22.30 -9.24
N ASP A 555 -35.24 -21.26 -9.61
CA ASP A 555 -34.72 -20.07 -10.30
C ASP A 555 -33.49 -19.45 -9.58
N SER A 556 -33.28 -19.77 -8.29
CA SER A 556 -32.07 -19.41 -7.53
C SER A 556 -30.77 -19.97 -8.11
N ASP A 557 -30.79 -21.13 -8.76
CA ASP A 557 -29.59 -21.72 -9.39
C ASP A 557 -29.21 -21.00 -10.69
N TRP A 558 -30.12 -20.16 -11.19
CA TRP A 558 -29.97 -19.37 -12.41
C TRP A 558 -29.67 -17.90 -12.10
N GLN A 559 -29.09 -17.61 -10.94
CA GLN A 559 -28.59 -16.28 -10.64
C GLN A 559 -27.37 -15.94 -11.50
N GLU A 560 -27.33 -14.71 -12.03
CA GLU A 560 -26.27 -14.26 -12.94
C GLU A 560 -24.88 -14.42 -12.33
N ASN A 561 -24.71 -14.08 -11.05
CA ASN A 561 -23.46 -14.18 -10.29
C ASN A 561 -22.85 -15.59 -10.35
N PHE A 562 -23.66 -16.66 -10.40
CA PHE A 562 -23.15 -18.02 -10.52
C PHE A 562 -22.41 -18.25 -11.84
N PHE A 563 -22.77 -17.52 -12.89
CA PHE A 563 -22.17 -17.62 -14.22
C PHE A 563 -21.13 -16.55 -14.47
N MET A 564 -20.81 -15.70 -13.50
CA MET A 564 -19.80 -14.67 -13.65
C MET A 564 -18.39 -15.27 -13.51
N LYS A 565 -17.44 -14.74 -14.29
CA LYS A 565 -16.01 -15.05 -14.22
C LYS A 565 -15.18 -13.78 -14.16
N THR A 566 -14.31 -13.66 -13.17
CA THR A 566 -13.37 -12.54 -13.07
C THR A 566 -12.44 -12.55 -14.28
N GLN A 567 -12.31 -11.39 -14.94
CA GLN A 567 -11.30 -11.20 -15.99
C GLN A 567 -9.99 -10.74 -15.40
N ASN A 568 -8.88 -11.08 -16.08
CA ASN A 568 -7.55 -10.58 -15.72
C ASN A 568 -7.40 -9.08 -15.97
N ASN A 569 -8.29 -8.50 -16.78
CA ASN A 569 -8.26 -7.10 -17.15
C ASN A 569 -8.83 -6.23 -16.05
N THR A 570 -8.39 -4.98 -16.02
CA THR A 570 -8.66 -4.02 -14.96
C THR A 570 -9.24 -2.73 -15.50
N LEU A 571 -10.13 -2.14 -14.70
CA LEU A 571 -10.44 -0.72 -14.76
C LEU A 571 -9.68 -0.03 -13.64
N GLN A 572 -8.82 0.93 -14.00
CA GLN A 572 -8.01 1.69 -13.05
C GLN A 572 -8.46 3.15 -13.05
N ILE A 573 -8.62 3.72 -11.86
CA ILE A 573 -8.79 5.17 -11.70
C ILE A 573 -7.46 5.73 -11.24
N VAL A 574 -6.91 6.65 -12.03
CA VAL A 574 -5.61 7.22 -11.76
C VAL A 574 -5.67 8.74 -11.81
N VAL A 575 -4.87 9.41 -10.98
CA VAL A 575 -4.77 10.88 -10.99
C VAL A 575 -3.46 11.34 -11.61
N GLY A 576 -3.57 12.19 -12.64
CA GLY A 576 -2.53 13.09 -13.13
C GLY A 576 -2.46 13.23 -14.67
N ASP A 577 -1.26 13.34 -15.22
CA ASP A 577 -1.02 13.69 -16.63
C ASP A 577 -1.06 12.49 -17.58
N ILE A 578 -2.13 12.46 -18.39
CA ILE A 578 -2.35 11.42 -19.41
C ILE A 578 -1.23 11.35 -20.46
N THR A 579 -0.52 12.45 -20.73
CA THR A 579 0.57 12.49 -21.73
C THR A 579 1.80 11.70 -21.28
N ARG A 580 1.84 11.32 -20.00
CA ARG A 580 2.96 10.64 -19.36
C ARG A 580 2.66 9.16 -19.08
N LEU A 581 1.44 8.70 -19.40
CA LEU A 581 1.02 7.31 -19.22
C LEU A 581 1.61 6.37 -20.28
N HIS A 582 2.15 5.25 -19.83
CA HIS A 582 2.72 4.20 -20.67
C HIS A 582 1.66 3.13 -20.97
N VAL A 583 0.84 3.39 -21.99
CA VAL A 583 -0.31 2.56 -22.41
C VAL A 583 -0.33 2.37 -23.93
N ASP A 584 -1.11 1.43 -24.46
CA ASP A 584 -1.22 1.25 -25.91
C ASP A 584 -1.88 2.46 -26.59
N ALA A 585 -2.96 3.00 -26.02
CA ALA A 585 -3.57 4.24 -26.49
C ALA A 585 -3.92 5.21 -25.37
N ILE A 586 -3.74 6.50 -25.63
CA ILE A 586 -4.42 7.56 -24.88
C ILE A 586 -5.53 8.15 -25.74
N VAL A 587 -6.61 8.57 -25.09
CA VAL A 587 -7.71 9.27 -25.75
C VAL A 587 -7.49 10.77 -25.60
N ASN A 588 -7.61 11.49 -26.71
CA ASN A 588 -7.60 12.94 -26.75
C ASN A 588 -9.04 13.45 -26.84
N ALA A 589 -9.45 14.29 -25.88
CA ALA A 589 -10.69 15.06 -25.96
C ALA A 589 -10.48 16.28 -26.88
N ALA A 590 -10.60 16.04 -28.18
CA ALA A 590 -10.29 16.99 -29.24
C ALA A 590 -11.49 17.88 -29.60
N ASN A 591 -11.24 18.84 -30.50
CA ASN A 591 -12.28 19.60 -31.19
C ASN A 591 -12.46 19.09 -32.63
N SER A 592 -13.50 19.55 -33.32
CA SER A 592 -13.87 19.05 -34.65
C SER A 592 -12.81 19.24 -35.75
N THR A 593 -11.82 20.12 -35.55
CA THR A 593 -10.75 20.32 -36.53
C THR A 593 -9.61 19.30 -36.40
N LEU A 594 -9.44 18.69 -35.23
CA LEU A 594 -8.28 17.85 -34.84
C LEU A 594 -6.91 18.57 -34.87
N LEU A 595 -6.87 19.90 -35.05
CA LEU A 595 -5.62 20.65 -35.20
C LEU A 595 -5.04 21.15 -33.87
N GLY A 596 -5.37 20.45 -32.78
CA GLY A 596 -5.05 20.85 -31.42
C GLY A 596 -5.94 21.97 -30.88
N GLY A 597 -5.67 22.36 -29.64
CA GLY A 597 -6.46 23.34 -28.91
C GLY A 597 -5.90 23.62 -27.51
N GLY A 598 -6.79 23.99 -26.58
CA GLY A 598 -6.46 24.13 -25.16
C GLY A 598 -6.63 22.82 -24.38
N GLY A 599 -6.42 22.87 -23.06
CA GLY A 599 -6.66 21.73 -22.17
C GLY A 599 -5.78 20.50 -22.48
N VAL A 600 -6.37 19.32 -22.34
CA VAL A 600 -5.68 18.03 -22.58
C VAL A 600 -5.24 17.87 -24.03
N ASP A 601 -6.03 18.37 -24.99
CA ASP A 601 -5.71 18.36 -26.42
C ASP A 601 -4.39 19.09 -26.71
N GLY A 602 -4.27 20.32 -26.20
CA GLY A 602 -3.03 21.08 -26.29
C GLY A 602 -1.84 20.41 -25.59
N ALA A 603 -2.07 19.75 -24.45
CA ALA A 603 -1.02 19.02 -23.73
C ALA A 603 -0.50 17.84 -24.56
N ILE A 604 -1.40 17.05 -25.13
CA ILE A 604 -1.08 15.91 -26.01
C ILE A 604 -0.29 16.38 -27.24
N HIS A 605 -0.73 17.45 -27.92
CA HIS A 605 0.00 17.99 -29.08
C HIS A 605 1.39 18.50 -28.74
N ARG A 606 1.58 19.17 -27.58
CA ARG A 606 2.90 19.63 -27.14
C ARG A 606 3.83 18.45 -26.82
N ALA A 607 3.30 17.44 -26.13
CA ALA A 607 4.08 16.28 -25.71
C ALA A 607 4.43 15.37 -26.89
N ALA A 608 3.51 15.16 -27.84
CA ALA A 608 3.74 14.34 -29.03
C ALA A 608 4.70 14.99 -30.04
N GLY A 609 4.80 16.31 -30.05
CA GLY A 609 5.59 17.06 -31.02
C GLY A 609 4.86 17.33 -32.34
N PRO A 610 5.49 18.05 -33.29
CA PRO A 610 4.83 18.59 -34.49
C PRO A 610 4.29 17.52 -35.44
N GLY A 611 4.87 16.31 -35.44
CA GLY A 611 4.42 15.21 -36.30
C GLY A 611 2.94 14.85 -36.08
N LEU A 612 2.44 14.91 -34.84
CA LEU A 612 1.03 14.63 -34.55
C LEU A 612 0.09 15.58 -35.28
N LEU A 613 0.44 16.87 -35.33
CA LEU A 613 -0.35 17.86 -36.04
C LEU A 613 -0.34 17.63 -37.55
N GLU A 614 0.79 17.18 -38.11
CA GLU A 614 0.91 16.87 -39.53
C GLU A 614 0.01 15.70 -39.93
N GLU A 615 -0.04 14.62 -39.14
CA GLU A 615 -0.95 13.49 -39.38
C GLU A 615 -2.42 13.88 -39.18
N CYS A 616 -2.75 14.66 -38.14
CA CYS A 616 -4.10 15.15 -37.93
C CYS A 616 -4.64 15.94 -39.13
N ARG A 617 -3.80 16.72 -39.82
CA ARG A 617 -4.21 17.45 -41.05
C ARG A 617 -4.67 16.53 -42.17
N THR A 618 -4.18 15.28 -42.21
CA THR A 618 -4.59 14.29 -43.22
C THR A 618 -5.96 13.68 -42.94
N LEU A 619 -6.48 13.81 -41.72
CA LEU A 619 -7.72 13.17 -41.28
C LEU A 619 -9.00 13.94 -41.64
N GLY A 620 -8.90 15.23 -41.99
CA GLY A 620 -10.05 16.05 -42.39
C GLY A 620 -11.07 16.35 -41.29
N GLY A 621 -10.63 16.48 -40.03
CA GLY A 621 -11.50 16.78 -38.87
C GLY A 621 -12.26 15.56 -38.31
N CYS A 622 -13.15 15.77 -37.33
CA CYS A 622 -13.95 14.72 -36.69
C CYS A 622 -15.31 15.26 -36.18
N PRO A 623 -16.46 14.59 -36.46
CA PRO A 623 -17.76 14.97 -35.92
C PRO A 623 -17.91 14.71 -34.41
N THR A 624 -18.84 15.41 -33.77
CA THR A 624 -19.20 15.17 -32.35
C THR A 624 -19.73 13.75 -32.15
N GLY A 625 -19.24 13.06 -31.11
CA GLY A 625 -19.60 11.68 -30.80
C GLY A 625 -18.78 10.63 -31.56
N GLU A 626 -17.90 11.05 -32.48
CA GLU A 626 -17.04 10.15 -33.27
C GLU A 626 -15.57 10.20 -32.81
N SER A 627 -14.79 9.23 -33.29
CA SER A 627 -13.36 9.09 -32.97
C SER A 627 -12.52 8.77 -34.20
N LYS A 628 -11.26 9.25 -34.22
CA LYS A 628 -10.23 8.93 -35.23
C LYS A 628 -8.89 8.62 -34.55
N MET A 629 -8.02 7.85 -35.21
CA MET A 629 -6.76 7.38 -34.63
C MET A 629 -5.54 7.90 -35.41
N THR A 630 -4.48 8.23 -34.70
CA THR A 630 -3.16 8.64 -35.22
C THR A 630 -2.04 7.87 -34.50
N SER A 631 -0.81 8.04 -34.98
CA SER A 631 0.40 7.63 -34.25
C SER A 631 0.71 8.58 -33.09
N ALA A 632 1.48 8.13 -32.11
CA ALA A 632 1.70 8.87 -30.85
C ALA A 632 2.99 9.72 -30.81
N TYR A 633 3.90 9.54 -31.75
CA TYR A 633 5.14 10.33 -31.88
C TYR A 633 6.00 10.32 -30.60
N ASN A 634 6.25 11.48 -29.98
CA ASN A 634 7.10 11.58 -28.79
C ASN A 634 6.39 11.19 -27.49
N LEU A 635 5.10 10.84 -27.55
CA LEU A 635 4.38 10.33 -26.37
C LEU A 635 4.85 8.91 -26.00
N PRO A 636 4.77 8.53 -24.72
CA PRO A 636 5.09 7.19 -24.25
C PRO A 636 4.08 6.10 -24.71
N CYS A 637 2.90 6.49 -25.20
CA CYS A 637 1.90 5.56 -25.73
C CYS A 637 2.14 5.21 -27.22
N ARG A 638 1.42 4.23 -27.77
CA ARG A 638 1.59 3.82 -29.19
C ARG A 638 0.67 4.57 -30.14
N LYS A 639 -0.54 4.90 -29.68
CA LYS A 639 -1.60 5.53 -30.46
C LYS A 639 -2.27 6.66 -29.69
N VAL A 640 -2.76 7.65 -30.43
CA VAL A 640 -3.68 8.65 -29.90
C VAL A 640 -5.04 8.45 -30.59
N ILE A 641 -6.09 8.28 -29.80
CA ILE A 641 -7.47 8.23 -30.29
C ILE A 641 -8.12 9.57 -30.01
N HIS A 642 -8.33 10.37 -31.05
CA HIS A 642 -8.98 11.67 -30.95
C HIS A 642 -10.48 11.50 -31.02
N THR A 643 -11.20 11.96 -29.99
CA THR A 643 -12.67 11.95 -29.94
C THR A 643 -13.22 13.34 -29.66
N VAL A 644 -14.37 13.67 -30.23
CA VAL A 644 -14.99 15.00 -30.10
C VAL A 644 -16.23 14.90 -29.23
N GLY A 645 -16.10 15.34 -27.99
CA GLY A 645 -17.20 15.36 -27.02
C GLY A 645 -18.29 16.40 -27.33
N PRO A 646 -19.52 16.22 -26.83
CA PRO A 646 -20.58 17.22 -26.96
C PRO A 646 -20.35 18.43 -26.06
N ILE A 647 -20.86 19.58 -26.51
CA ILE A 647 -20.98 20.80 -25.70
C ILE A 647 -22.28 20.71 -24.90
N TRP A 648 -22.21 20.91 -23.58
CA TRP A 648 -23.37 20.89 -22.70
C TRP A 648 -24.28 22.10 -22.92
N ASN A 649 -25.55 21.84 -23.27
CA ASN A 649 -26.59 22.85 -23.46
C ASN A 649 -27.85 22.51 -22.65
N GLY A 650 -27.67 22.05 -21.42
CA GLY A 650 -28.76 21.75 -20.49
C GLY A 650 -29.34 20.33 -20.60
N GLY A 651 -28.72 19.44 -21.40
CA GLY A 651 -29.03 18.00 -21.41
C GLY A 651 -30.25 17.59 -22.23
N SER A 652 -30.85 18.52 -22.97
CA SER A 652 -32.06 18.30 -23.77
C SER A 652 -31.80 18.14 -25.28
N HIS A 653 -30.54 18.07 -25.71
CA HIS A 653 -30.12 18.05 -27.11
C HIS A 653 -29.38 16.75 -27.50
N GLY A 654 -29.53 15.68 -26.72
CA GLY A 654 -28.88 14.39 -26.97
C GLY A 654 -27.41 14.33 -26.54
N GLU A 655 -26.99 15.23 -25.66
CA GLU A 655 -25.59 15.29 -25.21
C GLU A 655 -25.16 14.00 -24.51
N SER A 656 -26.07 13.34 -23.81
CA SER A 656 -25.76 12.09 -23.07
C SER A 656 -25.38 10.95 -24.01
N GLU A 657 -26.10 10.83 -25.12
CA GLU A 657 -25.90 9.84 -26.17
C GLU A 657 -24.61 10.12 -26.93
N LEU A 658 -24.33 11.40 -27.22
CA LEU A 658 -23.09 11.82 -27.88
C LEU A 658 -21.86 11.58 -27.00
N LEU A 659 -21.96 11.83 -25.69
CA LEU A 659 -20.87 11.53 -24.77
C LEU A 659 -20.62 10.03 -24.66
N ALA A 660 -21.68 9.23 -24.53
CA ALA A 660 -21.57 7.77 -24.56
C ALA A 660 -20.92 7.27 -25.86
N SER A 661 -21.28 7.88 -27.00
CA SER A 661 -20.72 7.56 -28.32
C SER A 661 -19.20 7.82 -28.38
N CYS A 662 -18.67 8.83 -27.68
CA CYS A 662 -17.24 9.08 -27.64
C CYS A 662 -16.47 7.90 -27.03
N TYR A 663 -16.92 7.40 -25.87
CA TYR A 663 -16.32 6.23 -25.23
C TYR A 663 -16.53 4.97 -26.07
N ASP A 664 -17.73 4.77 -26.62
CA ASP A 664 -18.05 3.61 -27.45
C ASP A 664 -17.18 3.51 -28.71
N THR A 665 -17.07 4.60 -29.47
CA THR A 665 -16.28 4.64 -30.72
C THR A 665 -14.78 4.51 -30.44
N ALA A 666 -14.28 5.10 -29.36
CA ALA A 666 -12.88 4.95 -28.96
C ALA A 666 -12.54 3.51 -28.53
N MET A 667 -13.41 2.85 -27.76
CA MET A 667 -13.20 1.44 -27.36
C MET A 667 -13.30 0.48 -28.55
N LYS A 668 -14.21 0.73 -29.49
CA LYS A 668 -14.28 -0.02 -30.77
C LYS A 668 -13.00 0.11 -31.56
N LEU A 669 -12.48 1.33 -31.74
CA LEU A 669 -11.20 1.55 -32.41
C LEU A 669 -10.05 0.82 -31.71
N ALA A 670 -10.04 0.78 -30.37
CA ALA A 670 -9.04 0.05 -29.61
C ALA A 670 -9.12 -1.47 -29.83
N GLU A 671 -10.30 -2.09 -29.76
CA GLU A 671 -10.47 -3.53 -30.03
C GLU A 671 -10.14 -3.86 -31.50
N ASP A 672 -10.66 -3.07 -32.45
CA ASP A 672 -10.44 -3.27 -33.90
C ASP A 672 -8.95 -3.21 -34.28
N ASN A 673 -8.15 -2.48 -33.51
CA ASN A 673 -6.70 -2.36 -33.68
C ASN A 673 -5.89 -3.22 -32.69
N SER A 674 -6.55 -4.13 -31.96
CA SER A 674 -5.93 -5.05 -31.00
C SER A 674 -5.06 -4.36 -29.93
N LEU A 675 -5.50 -3.19 -29.46
CA LEU A 675 -4.86 -2.45 -28.37
C LEU A 675 -5.28 -3.05 -27.02
N LYS A 676 -4.31 -3.30 -26.14
CA LYS A 676 -4.49 -4.00 -24.87
C LYS A 676 -4.67 -3.06 -23.69
N SER A 677 -4.39 -1.76 -23.84
CA SER A 677 -4.66 -0.75 -22.81
C SER A 677 -5.07 0.60 -23.41
N ILE A 678 -6.09 1.21 -22.82
CA ILE A 678 -6.60 2.52 -23.26
C ILE A 678 -6.80 3.43 -22.05
N ALA A 679 -6.26 4.65 -22.13
CA ALA A 679 -6.45 5.67 -21.11
C ALA A 679 -7.40 6.77 -21.59
N PHE A 680 -8.45 7.03 -20.82
CA PHE A 680 -9.44 8.08 -21.07
C PHE A 680 -9.19 9.28 -20.15
N PRO A 681 -9.22 10.52 -20.67
CA PRO A 681 -9.43 11.71 -19.85
C PRO A 681 -10.93 11.83 -19.51
N CYS A 682 -11.28 12.80 -18.66
CA CYS A 682 -12.69 13.14 -18.42
C CYS A 682 -13.25 13.97 -19.61
N ILE A 683 -13.76 13.28 -20.63
CA ILE A 683 -14.25 13.90 -21.88
C ILE A 683 -15.41 14.88 -21.57
N SER A 684 -15.41 16.03 -22.25
CA SER A 684 -16.40 17.12 -22.16
C SER A 684 -16.54 17.86 -20.82
N THR A 685 -15.92 17.42 -19.72
CA THR A 685 -16.08 18.06 -18.40
C THR A 685 -15.27 19.35 -18.22
N GLY A 686 -14.37 19.66 -19.16
CA GLY A 686 -13.60 20.90 -19.21
C GLY A 686 -14.36 22.04 -19.92
N VAL A 687 -13.81 22.51 -21.05
CA VAL A 687 -14.36 23.66 -21.82
C VAL A 687 -15.81 23.43 -22.28
N TYR A 688 -16.21 22.18 -22.47
CA TYR A 688 -17.55 21.81 -22.93
C TYR A 688 -18.60 21.68 -21.81
N ARG A 689 -18.21 21.88 -20.55
CA ARG A 689 -19.11 22.10 -19.38
C ARG A 689 -20.10 20.99 -19.05
N TYR A 690 -19.79 19.75 -19.42
CA TYR A 690 -20.63 18.62 -19.02
C TYR A 690 -20.61 18.44 -17.48
N PRO A 691 -21.77 18.25 -16.82
CA PRO A 691 -21.81 17.94 -15.39
C PRO A 691 -20.96 16.70 -15.05
N LYS A 692 -19.98 16.86 -14.14
CA LYS A 692 -18.95 15.84 -13.85
C LYS A 692 -19.52 14.50 -13.40
N GLN A 693 -20.50 14.52 -12.49
CA GLN A 693 -21.16 13.32 -11.97
C GLN A 693 -21.86 12.55 -13.11
N GLU A 694 -22.70 13.24 -13.88
CA GLU A 694 -23.43 12.65 -15.01
C GLU A 694 -22.46 12.12 -16.08
N ALA A 695 -21.39 12.86 -16.37
CA ALA A 695 -20.36 12.43 -17.32
C ALA A 695 -19.62 11.17 -16.84
N ALA A 696 -19.27 11.09 -15.56
CA ALA A 696 -18.60 9.93 -14.98
C ALA A 696 -19.52 8.69 -14.95
N GLU A 697 -20.80 8.88 -14.64
CA GLU A 697 -21.82 7.82 -14.73
C GLU A 697 -21.95 7.30 -16.17
N ILE A 698 -22.02 8.20 -17.16
CA ILE A 698 -22.07 7.82 -18.59
C ILE A 698 -20.79 7.09 -19.01
N ALA A 699 -19.62 7.60 -18.60
CA ALA A 699 -18.32 6.99 -18.90
C ALA A 699 -18.22 5.57 -18.34
N LEU A 700 -18.45 5.40 -17.03
CA LEU A 700 -18.40 4.10 -16.37
C LEU A 700 -19.44 3.15 -16.94
N LYS A 701 -20.69 3.59 -17.13
CA LYS A 701 -21.75 2.76 -17.72
C LYS A 701 -21.35 2.25 -19.11
N THR A 702 -20.77 3.11 -19.94
CA THR A 702 -20.34 2.75 -21.30
C THR A 702 -19.14 1.82 -21.28
N ILE A 703 -18.10 2.15 -20.50
CA ILE A 703 -16.91 1.33 -20.32
C ILE A 703 -17.28 -0.05 -19.77
N PHE A 704 -18.08 -0.12 -18.70
CA PHE A 704 -18.57 -1.39 -18.17
C PHE A 704 -19.45 -2.14 -19.16
N GLY A 705 -20.22 -1.46 -20.02
CA GLY A 705 -20.96 -2.11 -21.10
C GLY A 705 -20.04 -2.87 -22.06
N HIS A 706 -18.93 -2.24 -22.49
CA HIS A 706 -17.91 -2.86 -23.33
C HIS A 706 -17.17 -4.01 -22.63
N LEU A 707 -16.75 -3.77 -21.38
CA LEU A 707 -16.04 -4.76 -20.58
C LEU A 707 -16.94 -5.96 -20.25
N ARG A 708 -18.20 -5.76 -19.85
CA ARG A 708 -19.17 -6.81 -19.47
C ARG A 708 -19.72 -7.62 -20.66
N SER A 709 -19.81 -7.00 -21.84
CA SER A 709 -20.21 -7.72 -23.07
C SER A 709 -19.05 -8.50 -23.70
N GLY A 710 -17.81 -8.22 -23.28
CA GLY A 710 -16.60 -8.76 -23.91
C GLY A 710 -16.28 -8.12 -25.26
N ALA A 711 -16.86 -6.95 -25.56
CA ALA A 711 -16.60 -6.18 -26.76
C ALA A 711 -15.21 -5.53 -26.76
N TYR A 712 -14.64 -5.28 -25.57
CA TYR A 712 -13.24 -4.89 -25.40
C TYR A 712 -12.55 -5.80 -24.39
N LYS A 713 -11.33 -6.26 -24.73
CA LYS A 713 -10.57 -7.24 -23.92
C LYS A 713 -9.23 -6.71 -23.43
N GLY A 714 -9.06 -5.39 -23.28
CA GLY A 714 -7.88 -4.78 -22.66
C GLY A 714 -8.14 -4.16 -21.29
N ASP A 715 -7.09 -3.57 -20.72
CA ASP A 715 -7.17 -2.70 -19.55
C ASP A 715 -7.71 -1.32 -19.92
N VAL A 716 -8.44 -0.71 -19.00
CA VAL A 716 -8.96 0.65 -19.15
C VAL A 716 -8.46 1.49 -17.99
N ILE A 717 -7.93 2.65 -18.31
CA ILE A 717 -7.48 3.63 -17.32
C ILE A 717 -8.35 4.87 -17.47
N ILE A 718 -8.95 5.32 -16.39
CA ILE A 718 -9.57 6.64 -16.32
C ILE A 718 -8.52 7.55 -15.68
N CYS A 719 -7.88 8.36 -16.51
CA CYS A 719 -6.86 9.32 -16.11
C CYS A 719 -7.54 10.64 -15.77
N CYS A 720 -7.94 10.77 -14.52
CA CYS A 720 -8.46 12.01 -13.98
C CYS A 720 -7.32 13.03 -13.82
N PHE A 721 -7.50 14.25 -14.31
CA PHE A 721 -6.50 15.29 -14.06
C PHE A 721 -6.55 15.81 -12.62
N THR A 722 -7.74 15.76 -11.99
CA THR A 722 -7.96 16.21 -10.61
C THR A 722 -8.38 15.08 -9.70
N ARG A 723 -8.00 15.18 -8.42
CA ARG A 723 -8.43 14.24 -7.37
C ARG A 723 -9.95 14.23 -7.16
N GLN A 724 -10.61 15.38 -7.28
CA GLN A 724 -12.08 15.49 -7.19
C GLN A 724 -12.78 14.66 -8.27
N ASP A 725 -12.28 14.69 -9.50
CA ASP A 725 -12.83 13.85 -10.57
C ASP A 725 -12.62 12.38 -10.22
N ALA A 726 -11.44 12.00 -9.72
CA ALA A 726 -11.15 10.62 -9.34
C ALA A 726 -11.99 10.11 -8.17
N GLU A 727 -12.29 10.95 -7.17
CA GLU A 727 -13.18 10.61 -6.04
C GLU A 727 -14.59 10.31 -6.52
N ILE A 728 -15.13 11.07 -7.49
CA ILE A 728 -16.43 10.76 -8.12
C ILE A 728 -16.40 9.37 -8.76
N TYR A 729 -15.35 9.07 -9.53
CA TYR A 729 -15.18 7.74 -10.14
C TYR A 729 -15.03 6.64 -9.08
N GLU A 730 -14.28 6.88 -8.00
CA GLU A 730 -14.08 5.92 -6.90
C GLU A 730 -15.39 5.60 -6.17
N GLU A 731 -16.20 6.63 -5.85
CA GLU A 731 -17.51 6.46 -5.21
C GLU A 731 -18.48 5.71 -6.11
N LEU A 732 -18.53 6.06 -7.40
CA LEU A 732 -19.33 5.33 -8.38
C LEU A 732 -18.86 3.88 -8.55
N LEU A 733 -17.56 3.59 -8.43
CA LEU A 733 -17.08 2.21 -8.49
C LEU A 733 -17.52 1.36 -7.28
N LYS A 734 -17.79 1.96 -6.12
CA LYS A 734 -18.30 1.25 -4.94
C LYS A 734 -19.74 0.77 -5.13
N THR A 735 -20.51 1.38 -6.03
CA THR A 735 -21.94 1.09 -6.24
C THR A 735 -22.23 0.19 -7.45
N VAL A 736 -21.22 -0.15 -8.27
CA VAL A 736 -21.37 -0.82 -9.58
C VAL A 736 -21.07 -2.32 -9.58
#